data_AF-A0A2M7KSE4-F1
#
_entry.id   AF-A0A2M7KSE4-F1
#
_cell.length_a   1.000
_cell.length_b   1.000
_cell.length_c   1.000
_cell.angle_alpha   90.00
_cell.angle_beta   90.00
_cell.angle_gamma   90.00
#
_symmetry.space_group_name_H-M   'P 1'
#
loop_
_entity.id
_entity.type
_entity.pdbx_description
1 polymer ?
#
loop_
_entity_poly.entity_id
_entity_poly.type
_entity_poly.pdbx_seq_one_letter_code
_entity_poly.pdbx_strand_id
1 'polypeptide(L)'
;MTLSTGARDPLLLALTACLALVLLLLPRPAAAAAFNGQFYRGEGDVEYLQLLDVSRRLFAPDPEFQNIAMLYTPAWDGFVEGPTWGAWWIQNSYGPTYCALPFFEEPYVTFLQNAQDLWFQQMGDGKRVFKWKDNEWLVPDGQLCDAAAPDWVVPKQGDGRVDIHDWGMEFTAAGVVMQAELLLIGRDAKAIEHYLPLLERCANFIETRRDPKNNLFLAGAAGNLLAPSYAGWKKPDGTYDKAYLAGLSITYIAGLDRLIELERLAGRSDKANWYTERRDLARKGLPLLTTDEGYFLKYLDPDGTKHGVYGAKEHGYFEAVCNHDALCFRVADDAQAERIYAKLASIPGLRRHDLIITNEPSLDDMYEPDTGWLWKHGTWVNGGHWTTCEARMVMAYYRLGKYEDARRSMKKLLTFARDFRLDNPLVDFGNAVYQPKEPINLCYDSFGGPAAMVRGLFEYLYRADGLTLLPHVPPGVTRLEQNFPLRFGAKRLYLATVGSGAITGVLLNGKRWKSFDAKSVFLPYDRTPAEAAVQILLGGAKPGPFTPAKATPALPPPPGAEALPADLFPVIVPNQLPLRLGADSNGENRFLGDLAQPVVFSRALTADEVGALAESGLGGLSKDPALVGAWTLGDQQAELFPNPVDADLSAKAVGHVEVVDGPKGKAVRLSGEGYLEIANAPKVSLTHACTMAAWICPKVLPPGGARIIDKTQVGTSNGYLLDTCPSNSLRLIVERGSLGHAANLVPDQWAHVAATVAADGTEALYLNGKAVATQQRTTSQEVESLAARVAKLRAFHQRLEEAGLGDSYEAAHARLAVQCLSTAHARLKLLAEGKLTRLPEASQYAADKSYFSTAAKLCDGLERLLKSYEDSADARKQRVWELWEG
;
A
#
# COMPACT_ATOMS: atom_id res chain seq x y z
N MET A 1 -76.24 -51.07 4.72
CA MET A 1 -77.01 -51.33 3.49
C MET A 1 -76.52 -50.34 2.45
N THR A 2 -76.04 -50.85 1.32
CA THR A 2 -75.92 -50.20 0.00
C THR A 2 -75.18 -48.85 -0.13
N LEU A 3 -73.99 -48.94 -0.72
CA LEU A 3 -73.34 -47.92 -1.54
C LEU A 3 -74.32 -47.29 -2.55
N SER A 4 -74.28 -45.96 -2.68
CA SER A 4 -74.66 -45.27 -3.91
C SER A 4 -73.69 -44.13 -4.17
N THR A 5 -72.97 -44.30 -5.26
CA THR A 5 -72.00 -43.46 -5.94
C THR A 5 -72.51 -42.04 -6.20
N GLY A 6 -71.88 -41.03 -5.59
CA GLY A 6 -71.83 -39.68 -6.12
C GLY A 6 -70.72 -39.61 -7.16
N ALA A 7 -71.10 -39.59 -8.44
CA ALA A 7 -70.20 -39.44 -9.57
C ALA A 7 -69.36 -38.16 -9.41
N ARG A 8 -68.03 -38.31 -9.30
CA ARG A 8 -67.11 -37.18 -9.45
C ARG A 8 -67.10 -36.82 -10.92
N ASP A 9 -67.62 -35.63 -11.22
CA ASP A 9 -67.72 -35.07 -12.57
C ASP A 9 -66.33 -35.13 -13.26
N PRO A 10 -66.15 -35.92 -14.33
CA PRO A 10 -64.87 -36.06 -15.01
C PRO A 10 -64.41 -34.73 -15.62
N LEU A 11 -65.33 -33.79 -15.87
CA LEU A 11 -65.02 -32.45 -16.37
C LEU A 11 -64.39 -31.58 -15.27
N LEU A 12 -64.84 -31.72 -14.02
CA LEU A 12 -64.25 -31.01 -12.88
C LEU A 12 -62.86 -31.56 -12.54
N LEU A 13 -62.69 -32.89 -12.61
CA LEU A 13 -61.39 -33.54 -12.41
C LEU A 13 -60.40 -33.16 -13.53
N ALA A 14 -60.85 -33.13 -14.78
CA ALA A 14 -60.05 -32.68 -15.92
C ALA A 14 -59.70 -31.18 -15.82
N LEU A 15 -60.61 -30.32 -15.36
CA LEU A 15 -60.32 -28.90 -15.12
C LEU A 15 -59.32 -28.71 -13.98
N THR A 16 -59.44 -29.42 -12.85
CA THR A 16 -58.44 -29.35 -11.77
C THR A 16 -57.09 -29.92 -12.19
N ALA A 17 -57.07 -30.99 -13.00
CA ALA A 17 -55.83 -31.55 -13.53
C ALA A 17 -55.18 -30.60 -14.54
N CYS A 18 -55.94 -29.99 -15.45
CA CYS A 18 -55.46 -28.97 -16.38
C CYS A 18 -55.01 -27.69 -15.65
N LEU A 19 -55.71 -27.24 -14.61
CA LEU A 19 -55.30 -26.07 -13.82
C LEU A 19 -54.01 -26.36 -13.03
N ALA A 20 -53.87 -27.57 -12.47
CA ALA A 20 -52.65 -28.02 -11.81
C ALA A 20 -51.48 -28.19 -12.81
N LEU A 21 -51.74 -28.69 -14.02
CA LEU A 21 -50.75 -28.81 -15.09
C LEU A 21 -50.33 -27.43 -15.61
N VAL A 22 -51.27 -26.49 -15.76
CA VAL A 22 -50.98 -25.08 -16.14
C VAL A 22 -50.20 -24.37 -15.02
N LEU A 23 -50.50 -24.61 -13.74
CA LEU A 23 -49.71 -24.11 -12.61
C LEU A 23 -48.30 -24.74 -12.51
N LEU A 24 -48.12 -25.97 -13.01
CA LEU A 24 -46.82 -26.64 -13.13
C LEU A 24 -46.03 -26.22 -14.38
N LEU A 25 -46.71 -25.71 -15.41
CA LEU A 25 -46.15 -25.22 -16.67
C LEU A 25 -45.93 -23.70 -16.71
N LEU A 26 -46.45 -22.95 -15.72
CA LEU A 26 -46.00 -21.59 -15.48
C LEU A 26 -44.51 -21.64 -15.18
N PRO A 27 -43.66 -20.83 -15.85
CA PRO A 27 -42.27 -20.71 -15.45
C PRO A 27 -42.28 -20.30 -13.97
N ARG A 28 -41.79 -21.20 -13.10
CA ARG A 28 -41.41 -20.78 -11.75
C ARG A 28 -40.46 -19.61 -11.96
N PRO A 29 -40.63 -18.48 -11.24
CA PRO A 29 -39.59 -17.46 -11.27
C PRO A 29 -38.29 -18.20 -10.98
N ALA A 30 -37.33 -18.11 -11.90
CA ALA A 30 -36.02 -18.71 -11.69
C ALA A 30 -35.61 -18.27 -10.28
N ALA A 31 -35.29 -19.24 -9.40
CA ALA A 31 -34.83 -18.91 -8.06
C ALA A 31 -33.74 -17.86 -8.26
N ALA A 32 -33.91 -16.67 -7.67
CA ALA A 32 -32.97 -15.59 -7.86
C ALA A 32 -31.58 -16.13 -7.54
N ALA A 33 -30.63 -15.96 -8.47
CA ALA A 33 -29.31 -16.53 -8.31
C ALA A 33 -28.71 -16.00 -6.99
N ALA A 34 -28.43 -16.91 -6.06
CA ALA A 34 -27.93 -16.58 -4.74
C ALA A 34 -26.40 -16.60 -4.76
N PHE A 35 -25.79 -15.63 -4.08
CA PHE A 35 -24.36 -15.57 -3.82
C PHE A 35 -24.09 -15.72 -2.33
N ASN A 36 -23.09 -16.52 -1.98
CA ASN A 36 -22.64 -16.73 -0.61
C ASN A 36 -21.11 -16.68 -0.58
N GLY A 37 -20.59 -15.46 -0.45
CA GLY A 37 -19.16 -15.18 -0.32
C GLY A 37 -18.71 -15.13 1.14
N GLN A 38 -17.46 -14.71 1.34
CA GLN A 38 -16.88 -14.59 2.68
C GLN A 38 -17.46 -13.41 3.47
N PHE A 39 -17.68 -12.28 2.80
CA PHE A 39 -18.10 -11.02 3.40
C PHE A 39 -19.49 -10.58 2.95
N TYR A 40 -19.93 -11.01 1.77
CA TYR A 40 -21.25 -10.70 1.25
C TYR A 40 -22.09 -11.94 0.98
N ARG A 41 -23.38 -11.83 1.31
CA ARG A 41 -24.42 -12.76 0.86
C ARG A 41 -25.52 -11.96 0.18
N GLY A 42 -26.19 -12.56 -0.80
CA GLY A 42 -27.23 -11.84 -1.51
C GLY A 42 -27.88 -12.61 -2.63
N GLU A 43 -28.78 -11.92 -3.33
CA GLU A 43 -29.53 -12.43 -4.47
C GLU A 43 -29.60 -11.37 -5.57
N GLY A 44 -29.73 -11.84 -6.82
CA GLY A 44 -29.85 -10.97 -7.99
C GLY A 44 -28.57 -10.96 -8.82
N ASP A 45 -27.91 -9.82 -8.93
CA ASP A 45 -26.66 -9.64 -9.68
C ASP A 45 -25.47 -10.30 -8.97
N VAL A 46 -25.27 -11.59 -9.23
CA VAL A 46 -24.20 -12.40 -8.63
C VAL A 46 -22.81 -11.90 -8.99
N GLU A 47 -22.58 -11.40 -10.21
CA GLU A 47 -21.26 -10.86 -10.59
C GLU A 47 -20.93 -9.62 -9.76
N TYR A 48 -21.89 -8.73 -9.53
CA TYR A 48 -21.66 -7.55 -8.69
C TYR A 48 -21.40 -7.92 -7.23
N LEU A 49 -22.14 -8.90 -6.71
CA LEU A 49 -21.91 -9.45 -5.37
C LEU A 49 -20.53 -10.11 -5.24
N GLN A 50 -20.07 -10.81 -6.27
CA GLN A 50 -18.70 -11.35 -6.34
C GLN A 50 -17.65 -10.25 -6.34
N LEU A 51 -17.84 -9.18 -7.11
CA LEU A 51 -16.93 -8.04 -7.12
C LEU A 51 -16.85 -7.39 -5.74
N LEU A 52 -18.00 -7.18 -5.07
CA LEU A 52 -18.04 -6.66 -3.70
C LEU A 52 -17.29 -7.56 -2.70
N ASP A 53 -17.47 -8.87 -2.81
CA ASP A 53 -16.79 -9.85 -1.95
C ASP A 53 -15.28 -9.82 -2.17
N VAL A 54 -14.83 -9.84 -3.42
CA VAL A 54 -13.40 -9.70 -3.78
C VAL A 54 -12.84 -8.37 -3.30
N SER A 55 -13.57 -7.26 -3.48
CA SER A 55 -13.15 -5.94 -2.99
C SER A 55 -12.92 -5.95 -1.48
N ARG A 56 -13.78 -6.62 -0.69
CA ARG A 56 -13.59 -6.73 0.76
C ARG A 56 -12.50 -7.73 1.14
N ARG A 57 -12.30 -8.80 0.38
CA ARG A 57 -11.21 -9.79 0.58
C ARG A 57 -9.82 -9.15 0.54
N LEU A 58 -9.61 -8.13 -0.28
CA LEU A 58 -8.34 -7.37 -0.34
C LEU A 58 -7.97 -6.66 0.99
N PHE A 59 -8.92 -6.52 1.93
CA PHE A 59 -8.71 -5.97 3.27
C PHE A 59 -8.67 -7.06 4.36
N ALA A 60 -8.31 -8.28 3.99
CA ALA A 60 -8.06 -9.40 4.90
C ALA A 60 -6.94 -10.28 4.31
N PRO A 61 -6.24 -11.09 5.12
CA PRO A 61 -5.34 -12.11 4.59
C PRO A 61 -6.08 -13.02 3.61
N ASP A 62 -5.66 -12.99 2.34
CA ASP A 62 -6.30 -13.72 1.24
C ASP A 62 -5.25 -14.53 0.46
N PRO A 63 -5.49 -15.83 0.18
CA PRO A 63 -4.48 -16.68 -0.47
C PRO A 63 -4.37 -16.46 -1.99
N GLU A 64 -5.36 -15.84 -2.62
CA GLU A 64 -5.41 -15.58 -4.07
C GLU A 64 -4.75 -14.24 -4.41
N PHE A 65 -5.02 -13.18 -3.64
CA PHE A 65 -4.60 -11.81 -3.95
C PHE A 65 -3.67 -11.18 -2.91
N GLN A 66 -2.87 -10.20 -3.36
CA GLN A 66 -2.22 -9.25 -2.45
C GLN A 66 -3.28 -8.54 -1.59
N ASN A 67 -2.94 -8.24 -0.33
CA ASN A 67 -3.88 -7.64 0.61
C ASN A 67 -3.20 -6.56 1.45
N ILE A 68 -4.02 -5.72 2.09
CA ILE A 68 -3.55 -4.50 2.78
C ILE A 68 -2.55 -4.78 3.91
N ALA A 69 -2.55 -5.97 4.52
CA ALA A 69 -1.57 -6.31 5.56
C ALA A 69 -0.13 -6.34 5.03
N MET A 70 0.06 -6.57 3.73
CA MET A 70 1.37 -6.59 3.08
C MET A 70 2.03 -5.20 3.02
N LEU A 71 1.27 -4.14 3.31
CA LEU A 71 1.76 -2.76 3.44
C LEU A 71 2.14 -2.39 4.88
N TYR A 72 2.11 -3.33 5.81
CA TYR A 72 2.61 -3.10 7.16
C TYR A 72 4.14 -2.94 7.17
N THR A 73 4.61 -1.95 7.93
CA THR A 73 6.04 -1.80 8.27
C THR A 73 6.24 -1.70 9.78
N PRO A 74 7.20 -2.45 10.35
CA PRO A 74 7.55 -2.34 11.76
C PRO A 74 8.29 -1.03 12.09
N ALA A 75 8.74 -0.26 11.09
CA ALA A 75 9.53 0.95 11.29
C ALA A 75 8.80 2.04 12.08
N TRP A 76 7.48 2.18 11.87
CA TRP A 76 6.61 3.08 12.63
C TRP A 76 5.30 2.40 13.05
N ASP A 77 5.28 1.07 13.06
CA ASP A 77 4.11 0.27 13.40
C ASP A 77 2.86 0.69 12.60
N GLY A 78 2.99 0.82 11.28
CA GLY A 78 1.94 1.40 10.46
C GLY A 78 2.00 1.03 8.99
N PHE A 79 1.12 1.65 8.21
CA PHE A 79 1.15 1.50 6.75
C PHE A 79 2.32 2.26 6.13
N VAL A 80 2.95 1.65 5.13
CA VAL A 80 3.86 2.30 4.18
C VAL A 80 3.19 2.34 2.82
N GLU A 81 3.45 3.36 2.01
CA GLU A 81 2.78 3.52 0.71
C GLU A 81 3.06 2.34 -0.23
N GLY A 82 4.28 1.84 -0.25
CA GLY A 82 4.67 0.68 -1.05
C GLY A 82 6.14 0.31 -0.84
N PRO A 83 6.57 -0.88 -1.30
CA PRO A 83 7.91 -1.40 -1.03
C PRO A 83 9.04 -0.58 -1.68
N THR A 84 8.73 0.21 -2.71
CA THR A 84 9.74 0.96 -3.48
C THR A 84 9.91 2.41 -3.06
N TRP A 85 9.02 2.95 -2.23
CA TRP A 85 9.02 4.38 -1.89
C TRP A 85 9.42 4.65 -0.43
N GLY A 86 9.09 3.74 0.51
CA GLY A 86 9.66 3.78 1.87
C GLY A 86 9.18 4.93 2.77
N ALA A 87 8.08 5.60 2.42
CA ALA A 87 7.46 6.67 3.22
C ALA A 87 5.92 6.65 3.08
N TRP A 88 5.25 7.63 3.68
CA TRP A 88 3.80 7.78 3.66
C TRP A 88 3.38 9.07 2.93
N TRP A 89 2.69 8.92 1.80
CA TRP A 89 2.28 10.03 0.92
C TRP A 89 0.83 10.40 1.09
N ILE A 90 0.57 11.68 1.31
CA ILE A 90 -0.79 12.20 1.54
C ILE A 90 -1.68 12.11 0.30
N GLN A 91 -1.11 12.30 -0.89
CA GLN A 91 -1.83 12.32 -2.18
C GLN A 91 -2.36 10.91 -2.52
N ASN A 92 -1.47 9.93 -2.48
CA ASN A 92 -1.77 8.52 -2.70
C ASN A 92 -2.75 7.96 -1.67
N SER A 93 -2.58 8.36 -0.41
CA SER A 93 -3.39 7.84 0.69
C SER A 93 -4.81 8.39 0.74
N TYR A 94 -5.12 9.49 0.04
CA TYR A 94 -6.37 10.21 0.23
C TYR A 94 -7.64 9.41 -0.11
N GLY A 95 -7.76 8.95 -1.36
CA GLY A 95 -8.89 8.13 -1.81
C GLY A 95 -9.05 6.82 -1.06
N PRO A 96 -8.00 5.98 -0.91
CA PRO A 96 -8.08 4.73 -0.18
C PRO A 96 -8.44 4.91 1.28
N THR A 97 -7.81 5.86 1.98
CA THR A 97 -8.10 6.13 3.38
C THR A 97 -9.53 6.59 3.56
N TYR A 98 -9.96 7.62 2.82
CA TYR A 98 -11.34 8.06 2.91
C TYR A 98 -12.30 6.89 2.69
N CYS A 99 -12.09 6.10 1.64
CA CYS A 99 -13.02 5.03 1.33
C CYS A 99 -13.01 3.88 2.36
N ALA A 100 -11.86 3.55 2.94
CA ALA A 100 -11.70 2.38 3.80
C ALA A 100 -12.00 2.61 5.29
N LEU A 101 -11.84 3.85 5.75
CA LEU A 101 -12.03 4.26 7.15
C LEU A 101 -13.25 3.66 7.87
N PRO A 102 -14.45 3.61 7.26
CA PRO A 102 -15.65 3.15 7.95
C PRO A 102 -15.60 1.67 8.38
N PHE A 103 -14.80 0.83 7.71
CA PHE A 103 -14.72 -0.60 7.95
C PHE A 103 -13.31 -1.11 8.31
N PHE A 104 -12.34 -0.22 8.53
CA PHE A 104 -11.09 -0.58 9.19
C PHE A 104 -11.34 -0.92 10.65
N GLU A 105 -10.89 -2.10 11.06
CA GLU A 105 -10.84 -2.56 12.45
C GLU A 105 -9.38 -2.66 12.91
N GLU A 106 -9.14 -2.83 14.20
CA GLU A 106 -7.79 -3.07 14.68
C GLU A 106 -7.20 -4.34 14.02
N PRO A 107 -5.89 -4.36 13.69
CA PRO A 107 -4.89 -3.31 13.96
C PRO A 107 -4.81 -2.21 12.88
N TYR A 108 -5.59 -2.30 11.80
CA TYR A 108 -5.47 -1.38 10.65
C TYR A 108 -5.80 0.09 11.00
N VAL A 109 -6.65 0.32 11.99
CA VAL A 109 -6.94 1.67 12.50
C VAL A 109 -5.69 2.30 13.11
N THR A 110 -5.01 1.56 13.99
CA THR A 110 -3.75 2.00 14.59
C THR A 110 -2.66 2.14 13.52
N PHE A 111 -2.56 1.20 12.58
CA PHE A 111 -1.57 1.30 11.50
C PHE A 111 -1.74 2.55 10.65
N LEU A 112 -2.99 2.91 10.35
CA LEU A 112 -3.32 4.13 9.64
C LEU A 112 -2.99 5.37 10.47
N GLN A 113 -3.39 5.41 11.75
CA GLN A 113 -3.13 6.56 12.62
C GLN A 113 -1.62 6.81 12.77
N ASN A 114 -0.84 5.75 13.02
CA ASN A 114 0.62 5.86 13.13
C ASN A 114 1.26 6.38 11.83
N ALA A 115 0.71 6.02 10.68
CA ALA A 115 1.17 6.56 9.40
C ALA A 115 0.80 8.05 9.23
N GLN A 116 -0.45 8.44 9.55
CA GLN A 116 -0.87 9.86 9.50
C GLN A 116 -0.12 10.74 10.52
N ASP A 117 0.28 10.18 11.66
CA ASP A 117 1.06 10.87 12.68
C ASP A 117 2.41 11.36 12.13
N LEU A 118 2.99 10.68 11.14
CA LEU A 118 4.20 11.14 10.46
C LEU A 118 4.00 12.55 9.85
N TRP A 119 2.81 12.87 9.34
CA TRP A 119 2.50 14.20 8.81
C TRP A 119 2.28 15.21 9.94
N PHE A 120 1.51 14.86 10.97
CA PHE A 120 1.16 15.78 12.05
C PHE A 120 2.34 16.09 12.98
N GLN A 121 3.19 15.12 13.28
CA GLN A 121 4.44 15.32 14.03
C GLN A 121 5.44 16.17 13.25
N GLN A 122 5.32 16.19 11.92
CA GLN A 122 6.20 16.93 11.03
C GLN A 122 5.55 18.20 10.45
N MET A 123 4.35 18.53 10.91
CA MET A 123 3.61 19.74 10.54
C MET A 123 4.44 20.98 10.82
N GLY A 124 4.35 21.96 9.92
CA GLY A 124 4.99 23.25 10.10
C GLY A 124 4.49 23.98 11.34
N ASP A 125 5.39 24.69 11.99
CA ASP A 125 5.16 25.45 13.23
C ASP A 125 5.61 26.93 13.10
N GLY A 126 5.90 27.37 11.87
CA GLY A 126 6.45 28.70 11.57
C GLY A 126 7.92 28.88 11.96
N LYS A 127 8.59 27.83 12.47
CA LYS A 127 9.98 27.85 12.95
C LYS A 127 10.84 26.79 12.28
N ARG A 128 10.25 25.67 11.89
CA ARG A 128 10.90 24.56 11.20
C ARG A 128 11.51 25.05 9.89
N VAL A 129 12.76 24.72 9.68
CA VAL A 129 13.52 25.07 8.49
C VAL A 129 13.53 23.89 7.53
N PHE A 130 13.10 24.11 6.29
CA PHE A 130 13.25 23.18 5.18
C PHE A 130 14.40 23.65 4.27
N LYS A 131 15.37 22.76 4.06
CA LYS A 131 16.52 23.00 3.18
C LYS A 131 16.39 22.17 1.93
N TRP A 132 16.57 22.81 0.77
CA TRP A 132 16.58 22.13 -0.52
C TRP A 132 17.59 22.79 -1.45
N LYS A 133 18.66 22.06 -1.77
CA LYS A 133 19.83 22.61 -2.48
C LYS A 133 20.31 23.88 -1.74
N ASP A 134 20.42 25.00 -2.44
CA ASP A 134 20.87 26.28 -1.89
C ASP A 134 19.74 27.10 -1.22
N ASN A 135 18.51 26.59 -1.22
CA ASN A 135 17.37 27.28 -0.64
C ASN A 135 17.10 26.85 0.81
N GLU A 136 16.67 27.82 1.62
CA GLU A 136 16.25 27.63 3.00
C GLU A 136 14.95 28.39 3.25
N TRP A 137 13.89 27.67 3.66
CA TRP A 137 12.57 28.26 3.90
C TRP A 137 12.01 27.84 5.27
N LEU A 138 11.25 28.74 5.89
CA LEU A 138 10.46 28.42 7.09
C LEU A 138 9.14 27.77 6.68
N VAL A 139 8.86 26.59 7.21
CA VAL A 139 7.60 25.88 6.96
C VAL A 139 6.47 26.58 7.73
N PRO A 140 5.42 27.08 7.05
CA PRO A 140 4.29 27.77 7.68
C PRO A 140 3.62 26.95 8.78
N ASP A 141 3.15 27.64 9.83
CA ASP A 141 2.36 27.01 10.89
C ASP A 141 1.10 26.35 10.31
N GLY A 142 0.85 25.10 10.68
CA GLY A 142 -0.34 24.35 10.26
C GLY A 142 -0.22 23.66 8.90
N GLN A 143 0.87 23.87 8.16
CA GLN A 143 1.06 23.17 6.88
C GLN A 143 1.49 21.71 7.12
N LEU A 144 0.79 20.77 6.47
CA LEU A 144 1.24 19.37 6.40
C LEU A 144 2.32 19.19 5.31
N CYS A 145 2.82 17.98 5.17
CA CYS A 145 3.82 17.60 4.18
C CYS A 145 3.23 16.69 3.09
N ASP A 146 3.94 16.62 1.97
CA ASP A 146 3.60 15.74 0.86
C ASP A 146 3.90 14.27 1.21
N ALA A 147 5.07 14.05 1.80
CA ALA A 147 5.53 12.74 2.25
C ALA A 147 6.32 12.82 3.55
N ALA A 148 6.25 11.75 4.33
CA ALA A 148 6.99 11.62 5.58
C ALA A 148 7.36 10.16 5.90
N ALA A 149 8.52 10.00 6.53
CA ALA A 149 8.99 8.79 7.18
C ALA A 149 9.66 9.18 8.52
N PRO A 150 10.06 8.24 9.38
CA PRO A 150 10.91 8.57 10.53
C PRO A 150 12.16 9.35 10.07
N ASP A 151 12.39 10.50 10.69
CA ASP A 151 13.53 11.40 10.42
C ASP A 151 13.62 11.99 8.99
N TRP A 152 12.56 11.88 8.19
CA TRP A 152 12.50 12.41 6.84
C TRP A 152 11.14 13.02 6.49
N VAL A 153 11.16 14.19 5.86
CA VAL A 153 9.94 14.90 5.43
C VAL A 153 10.17 15.69 4.16
N VAL A 154 9.13 15.76 3.35
CA VAL A 154 9.05 16.55 2.12
C VAL A 154 7.89 17.56 2.29
N PRO A 155 8.16 18.79 2.80
CA PRO A 155 7.10 19.76 3.08
C PRO A 155 6.43 20.35 1.83
N LYS A 156 7.12 20.38 0.70
CA LYS A 156 6.61 20.79 -0.63
C LYS A 156 6.52 19.54 -1.52
N GLN A 157 5.83 19.58 -2.66
CA GLN A 157 5.95 18.50 -3.66
C GLN A 157 7.43 18.27 -4.02
N GLY A 158 7.88 17.02 -4.00
CA GLY A 158 9.26 16.61 -4.24
C GLY A 158 9.66 16.48 -5.71
N ASP A 159 8.69 16.28 -6.62
CA ASP A 159 8.94 16.12 -8.07
C ASP A 159 8.91 17.44 -8.84
N GLY A 160 9.80 17.64 -9.81
CA GLY A 160 9.81 18.83 -10.68
C GLY A 160 10.66 19.98 -10.13
N ARG A 161 10.16 21.22 -10.24
CA ARG A 161 10.92 22.46 -9.95
C ARG A 161 10.66 22.98 -8.54
N VAL A 162 11.17 22.25 -7.54
CA VAL A 162 10.96 22.53 -6.11
C VAL A 162 11.30 23.98 -5.71
N ASP A 163 12.20 24.65 -6.42
CA ASP A 163 12.56 26.06 -6.23
C ASP A 163 11.39 27.04 -6.46
N ILE A 164 10.44 26.70 -7.34
CA ILE A 164 9.25 27.53 -7.61
C ILE A 164 7.99 27.02 -6.92
N HIS A 165 8.04 25.82 -6.33
CA HIS A 165 6.86 25.24 -5.69
C HIS A 165 6.38 26.13 -4.54
N ASP A 166 5.08 26.27 -4.45
CA ASP A 166 4.41 26.85 -3.31
C ASP A 166 4.43 25.88 -2.13
N TRP A 167 3.80 26.29 -1.03
CA TRP A 167 3.53 25.43 0.10
C TRP A 167 2.38 24.45 -0.18
N GLY A 168 2.34 23.39 0.62
CA GLY A 168 1.34 22.35 0.51
C GLY A 168 -0.07 22.76 0.85
N MET A 169 -0.82 23.33 -0.09
CA MET A 169 -2.15 23.88 0.18
C MET A 169 -3.23 22.79 0.16
N GLU A 170 -3.49 22.21 -1.01
CA GLU A 170 -4.62 21.30 -1.20
C GLU A 170 -4.39 19.95 -0.51
N PHE A 171 -3.15 19.44 -0.51
CA PHE A 171 -2.87 18.22 0.23
C PHE A 171 -2.96 18.41 1.75
N THR A 172 -2.69 19.60 2.30
CA THR A 172 -3.02 19.90 3.71
C THR A 172 -4.52 19.81 3.95
N ALA A 173 -5.35 20.32 3.02
CA ALA A 173 -6.79 20.20 3.10
C ALA A 173 -7.25 18.72 3.04
N ALA A 174 -6.61 17.89 2.23
CA ALA A 174 -6.88 16.45 2.16
C ALA A 174 -6.53 15.74 3.49
N GLY A 175 -5.43 16.11 4.15
CA GLY A 175 -5.10 15.64 5.49
C GLY A 175 -6.16 16.00 6.53
N VAL A 176 -6.73 17.22 6.45
CA VAL A 176 -7.86 17.60 7.30
C VAL A 176 -9.07 16.71 7.06
N VAL A 177 -9.41 16.41 5.79
CA VAL A 177 -10.54 15.51 5.48
C VAL A 177 -10.32 14.11 6.06
N MET A 178 -9.15 13.51 5.84
CA MET A 178 -8.85 12.15 6.31
C MET A 178 -8.87 12.03 7.83
N GLN A 179 -8.12 12.89 8.53
CA GLN A 179 -8.03 12.82 9.99
C GLN A 179 -9.36 13.22 10.65
N ALA A 180 -10.08 14.22 10.11
CA ALA A 180 -11.36 14.61 10.69
C ALA A 180 -12.43 13.52 10.52
N GLU A 181 -12.47 12.86 9.36
CA GLU A 181 -13.35 11.70 9.13
C GLU A 181 -13.03 10.55 10.10
N LEU A 182 -11.74 10.23 10.29
CA LEU A 182 -11.30 9.20 11.24
C LEU A 182 -11.79 9.51 12.67
N LEU A 183 -11.68 10.76 13.11
CA LEU A 183 -12.14 11.21 14.43
C LEU A 183 -13.67 11.17 14.57
N LEU A 184 -14.42 11.55 13.52
CA LEU A 184 -15.88 11.46 13.52
C LEU A 184 -16.39 10.01 13.57
N ILE A 185 -15.71 9.11 12.86
CA ILE A 185 -16.00 7.66 12.90
C ILE A 185 -15.66 7.09 14.27
N GLY A 186 -14.48 7.40 14.80
CA GLY A 186 -13.98 6.85 16.07
C GLY A 186 -14.68 7.42 17.31
N ARG A 187 -15.12 8.69 17.26
CA ARG A 187 -15.73 9.44 18.37
C ARG A 187 -14.94 9.33 19.69
N ASP A 188 -13.62 9.13 19.60
CA ASP A 188 -12.75 9.02 20.77
C ASP A 188 -12.42 10.41 21.30
N ALA A 189 -12.84 10.70 22.52
CA ALA A 189 -12.71 12.02 23.10
C ALA A 189 -11.25 12.46 23.26
N LYS A 190 -10.33 11.54 23.58
CA LYS A 190 -8.91 11.85 23.78
C LYS A 190 -8.23 12.13 22.44
N ALA A 191 -8.53 11.33 21.41
CA ALA A 191 -8.05 11.58 20.07
C ALA A 191 -8.58 12.92 19.54
N ILE A 192 -9.88 13.22 19.75
CA ILE A 192 -10.46 14.51 19.36
C ILE A 192 -9.74 15.64 20.08
N GLU A 193 -9.54 15.56 21.40
CA GLU A 193 -8.82 16.57 22.17
C GLU A 193 -7.39 16.80 21.64
N HIS A 194 -6.70 15.74 21.24
CA HIS A 194 -5.34 15.81 20.71
C HIS A 194 -5.27 16.44 19.31
N TYR A 195 -6.05 15.92 18.35
CA TYR A 195 -5.90 16.29 16.95
C TYR A 195 -6.69 17.54 16.56
N LEU A 196 -7.78 17.85 17.25
CA LEU A 196 -8.65 18.96 16.86
C LEU A 196 -7.90 20.32 16.81
N PRO A 197 -7.04 20.69 17.77
CA PRO A 197 -6.19 21.88 17.65
C PRO A 197 -5.22 21.86 16.45
N LEU A 198 -4.75 20.68 16.03
CA LEU A 198 -3.88 20.54 14.85
C LEU A 198 -4.67 20.76 13.55
N LEU A 199 -5.90 20.25 13.48
CA LEU A 199 -6.82 20.50 12.37
C LEU A 199 -7.21 21.98 12.28
N GLU A 200 -7.41 22.66 13.41
CA GLU A 200 -7.63 24.11 13.45
C GLU A 200 -6.43 24.88 12.88
N ARG A 201 -5.20 24.48 13.20
CA ARG A 201 -3.97 25.06 12.63
C ARG A 201 -3.92 24.87 11.11
N CYS A 202 -4.21 23.67 10.61
CA CYS A 202 -4.31 23.39 9.18
C CYS A 202 -5.34 24.29 8.48
N ALA A 203 -6.54 24.43 9.05
CA ALA A 203 -7.58 25.29 8.50
C ALA A 203 -7.15 26.77 8.50
N ASN A 204 -6.52 27.23 9.58
CA ASN A 204 -6.01 28.60 9.67
C ASN A 204 -4.89 28.88 8.66
N PHE A 205 -4.01 27.91 8.42
CA PHE A 205 -3.00 27.99 7.36
C PHE A 205 -3.64 28.21 5.98
N ILE A 206 -4.65 27.40 5.63
CA ILE A 206 -5.35 27.53 4.35
C ILE A 206 -6.04 28.90 4.22
N GLU A 207 -6.65 29.39 5.30
CA GLU A 207 -7.31 30.71 5.34
C GLU A 207 -6.36 31.88 5.09
N THR A 208 -5.06 31.73 5.34
CA THR A 208 -4.07 32.78 4.99
C THR A 208 -4.04 33.11 3.50
N ARG A 209 -4.61 32.24 2.66
CA ARG A 209 -4.61 32.38 1.20
C ARG A 209 -5.95 32.78 0.62
N ARG A 210 -6.97 33.04 1.45
CA ARG A 210 -8.27 33.53 0.97
C ARG A 210 -8.13 34.96 0.44
N ASP A 211 -8.61 35.20 -0.77
CA ASP A 211 -8.86 36.56 -1.25
C ASP A 211 -10.26 37.01 -0.76
N PRO A 212 -10.36 38.06 0.08
CA PRO A 212 -11.64 38.55 0.59
C PRO A 212 -12.56 39.13 -0.48
N LYS A 213 -12.06 39.47 -1.67
CA LYS A 213 -12.87 40.04 -2.77
C LYS A 213 -13.79 39.01 -3.41
N ASN A 214 -13.33 37.77 -3.52
CA ASN A 214 -14.03 36.70 -4.23
C ASN A 214 -14.23 35.42 -3.38
N ASN A 215 -13.63 35.37 -2.19
CA ASN A 215 -13.62 34.22 -1.26
C ASN A 215 -12.93 32.96 -1.80
N LEU A 216 -12.14 33.07 -2.88
CA LEU A 216 -11.33 32.00 -3.44
C LEU A 216 -9.95 31.95 -2.79
N PHE A 217 -9.19 30.87 -3.04
CA PHE A 217 -7.90 30.62 -2.40
C PHE A 217 -6.76 30.60 -3.41
N LEU A 218 -5.73 31.39 -3.13
CA LEU A 218 -4.54 31.49 -3.96
C LEU A 218 -3.56 30.34 -3.66
N ALA A 219 -3.19 29.56 -4.66
CA ALA A 219 -2.11 28.57 -4.59
C ALA A 219 -1.17 28.75 -5.78
N GLY A 220 0.14 28.60 -5.57
CA GLY A 220 1.16 28.63 -6.60
C GLY A 220 1.52 27.24 -7.09
N ALA A 221 2.60 27.16 -7.89
CA ALA A 221 3.05 25.92 -8.51
C ALA A 221 3.12 24.75 -7.50
N ALA A 222 2.63 23.59 -7.90
CA ALA A 222 2.65 22.36 -7.10
C ALA A 222 1.92 22.46 -5.73
N GLY A 223 1.09 23.49 -5.51
CA GLY A 223 0.27 23.62 -4.30
C GLY A 223 -1.03 22.79 -4.32
N ASN A 224 -1.29 22.06 -5.41
CA ASN A 224 -2.46 21.20 -5.59
C ASN A 224 -2.27 19.80 -4.99
N LEU A 225 -3.33 18.99 -5.03
CA LEU A 225 -3.32 17.63 -4.50
C LEU A 225 -2.47 16.68 -5.35
N LEU A 226 -2.63 16.67 -6.68
CA LEU A 226 -1.77 15.90 -7.60
C LEU A 226 -0.73 16.84 -8.21
N ALA A 227 0.14 17.33 -7.34
CA ALA A 227 1.33 18.05 -7.76
C ALA A 227 2.26 17.06 -8.49
N PRO A 228 3.06 17.43 -9.51
CA PRO A 228 3.51 18.78 -9.87
C PRO A 228 2.81 19.47 -11.05
N SER A 229 1.74 18.91 -11.63
CA SER A 229 1.17 19.43 -12.90
C SER A 229 0.63 20.86 -12.86
N TYR A 230 0.37 21.41 -11.68
CA TYR A 230 -0.21 22.75 -11.52
C TYR A 230 0.88 23.81 -11.44
N ALA A 231 0.87 24.80 -12.33
CA ALA A 231 1.89 25.85 -12.37
C ALA A 231 1.54 27.14 -11.64
N GLY A 232 0.28 27.33 -11.25
CA GLY A 232 -0.22 28.65 -10.85
C GLY A 232 -0.28 29.60 -12.04
N TRP A 233 -0.19 30.89 -11.77
CA TRP A 233 -0.29 31.94 -12.79
C TRP A 233 1.06 32.18 -13.44
N LYS A 234 1.20 31.81 -14.72
CA LYS A 234 2.38 32.16 -15.52
C LYS A 234 2.23 33.59 -16.05
N LYS A 235 3.03 34.51 -15.50
CA LYS A 235 3.01 35.92 -15.89
C LYS A 235 3.61 36.13 -17.29
N PRO A 236 3.29 37.26 -17.95
CA PRO A 236 3.86 37.60 -19.26
C PRO A 236 5.39 37.67 -19.29
N ASP A 237 6.04 37.91 -18.15
CA ASP A 237 7.51 37.92 -18.00
C ASP A 237 8.13 36.52 -17.84
N GLY A 238 7.31 35.46 -17.84
CA GLY A 238 7.72 34.07 -17.68
C GLY A 238 7.87 33.60 -16.24
N THR A 239 7.65 34.46 -15.25
CA THR A 239 7.64 34.08 -13.83
C THR A 239 6.31 33.44 -13.42
N TYR A 240 6.32 32.69 -12.31
CA TYR A 240 5.12 32.03 -11.78
C TYR A 240 4.67 32.70 -10.48
N ASP A 241 3.35 32.84 -10.31
CA ASP A 241 2.70 33.33 -9.10
C ASP A 241 1.47 32.47 -8.77
N LYS A 242 0.66 32.87 -7.79
CA LYS A 242 -0.52 32.12 -7.37
C LYS A 242 -1.73 32.42 -8.25
N ALA A 243 -2.54 31.38 -8.46
CA ALA A 243 -3.86 31.44 -9.07
C ALA A 243 -4.92 30.84 -8.13
N TYR A 244 -6.20 31.05 -8.43
CA TYR A 244 -7.31 30.52 -7.64
C TYR A 244 -7.58 29.05 -8.00
N LEU A 245 -7.14 28.15 -7.13
CA LEU A 245 -7.21 26.71 -7.37
C LEU A 245 -8.57 26.12 -6.95
N ALA A 246 -9.27 25.46 -7.88
CA ALA A 246 -10.59 24.89 -7.60
C ALA A 246 -10.54 23.71 -6.64
N GLY A 247 -9.59 22.78 -6.85
CA GLY A 247 -9.39 21.63 -5.96
C GLY A 247 -9.20 22.04 -4.50
N LEU A 248 -8.38 23.07 -4.23
CA LEU A 248 -8.19 23.61 -2.88
C LEU A 248 -9.50 24.10 -2.26
N SER A 249 -10.31 24.86 -3.01
CA SER A 249 -11.59 25.38 -2.50
C SER A 249 -12.56 24.23 -2.16
N ILE A 250 -12.64 23.23 -3.03
CA ILE A 250 -13.51 22.05 -2.89
C ILE A 250 -13.08 21.21 -1.69
N THR A 251 -11.81 20.83 -1.63
CA THR A 251 -11.26 19.98 -0.57
C THR A 251 -11.30 20.69 0.78
N TYR A 252 -11.07 22.00 0.82
CA TYR A 252 -11.18 22.78 2.06
C TYR A 252 -12.62 22.86 2.58
N ILE A 253 -13.62 23.04 1.70
CA ILE A 253 -15.03 22.97 2.10
C ILE A 253 -15.37 21.59 2.69
N ALA A 254 -14.90 20.51 2.06
CA ALA A 254 -15.10 19.16 2.56
C ALA A 254 -14.42 18.93 3.93
N GLY A 255 -13.25 19.53 4.15
CA GLY A 255 -12.55 19.51 5.44
C GLY A 255 -13.30 20.30 6.51
N LEU A 256 -13.80 21.49 6.18
CA LEU A 256 -14.59 22.32 7.08
C LEU A 256 -15.91 21.66 7.47
N ASP A 257 -16.59 20.99 6.54
CA ASP A 257 -17.83 20.25 6.85
C ASP A 257 -17.62 19.22 7.97
N ARG A 258 -16.44 18.59 8.03
CA ARG A 258 -16.07 17.64 9.10
C ARG A 258 -15.58 18.33 10.37
N LEU A 259 -14.76 19.37 10.21
CA LEU A 259 -14.23 20.14 11.34
C LEU A 259 -15.38 20.75 12.17
N ILE A 260 -16.41 21.29 11.52
CA ILE A 260 -17.61 21.81 12.19
C ILE A 260 -18.29 20.75 13.04
N GLU A 261 -18.41 19.52 12.55
CA GLU A 261 -19.00 18.41 13.31
C GLU A 261 -18.12 17.99 14.49
N LEU A 262 -16.79 18.03 14.35
CA LEU A 262 -15.87 17.78 15.47
C LEU A 262 -15.95 18.86 16.55
N GLU A 263 -16.04 20.13 16.15
CA GLU A 263 -16.24 21.24 17.09
C GLU A 263 -17.54 21.06 17.91
N ARG A 264 -18.61 20.64 17.25
CA ARG A 264 -19.89 20.30 17.91
C ARG A 264 -19.74 19.12 18.86
N LEU A 265 -19.02 18.07 18.43
CA LEU A 265 -18.73 16.89 19.25
C LEU A 265 -17.90 17.24 20.50
N ALA A 266 -16.97 18.20 20.37
CA ALA A 266 -16.17 18.74 21.47
C ALA A 266 -16.92 19.78 22.34
N GLY A 267 -18.19 20.08 22.03
CA GLY A 267 -19.01 21.05 22.76
C GLY A 267 -18.62 22.52 22.53
N ARG A 268 -17.86 22.82 21.47
CA ARG A 268 -17.34 24.17 21.16
C ARG A 268 -18.19 24.87 20.10
N SER A 269 -19.45 25.15 20.44
CA SER A 269 -20.46 25.71 19.51
C SER A 269 -20.03 27.03 18.84
N ASP A 270 -19.34 27.92 19.55
CA ASP A 270 -18.87 29.18 18.97
C ASP A 270 -17.84 28.96 17.85
N LYS A 271 -16.92 28.00 18.05
CA LYS A 271 -15.97 27.57 17.02
C LYS A 271 -16.68 26.90 15.85
N ALA A 272 -17.67 26.04 16.12
CA ALA A 272 -18.48 25.43 15.07
C ALA A 272 -19.20 26.48 14.19
N ASN A 273 -19.75 27.54 14.81
CA ASN A 273 -20.37 28.65 14.10
C ASN A 273 -19.34 29.43 13.28
N TRP A 274 -18.17 29.72 13.84
CA TRP A 274 -17.09 30.41 13.14
C TRP A 274 -16.59 29.65 11.90
N TYR A 275 -16.37 28.34 12.01
CA TYR A 275 -16.01 27.52 10.86
C TYR A 275 -17.16 27.33 9.86
N THR A 276 -18.42 27.39 10.32
CA THR A 276 -19.60 27.44 9.45
C THR A 276 -19.57 28.68 8.57
N GLU A 277 -19.33 29.86 9.14
CA GLU A 277 -19.20 31.10 8.36
C GLU A 277 -18.06 31.02 7.34
N ARG A 278 -16.88 30.50 7.71
CA ARG A 278 -15.74 30.30 6.80
C ARG A 278 -16.07 29.39 5.62
N ARG A 279 -16.76 28.28 5.90
CA ARG A 279 -17.21 27.33 4.88
C ARG A 279 -18.20 28.00 3.93
N ASP A 280 -19.16 28.74 4.47
CA ASP A 280 -20.21 29.38 3.68
C ASP A 280 -19.61 30.49 2.78
N LEU A 281 -18.60 31.22 3.26
CA LEU A 281 -17.81 32.13 2.43
C LEU A 281 -17.07 31.40 1.30
N ALA A 282 -16.41 30.27 1.58
CA ALA A 282 -15.75 29.48 0.54
C ALA A 282 -16.76 28.97 -0.51
N ARG A 283 -17.94 28.49 -0.07
CA ARG A 283 -19.03 28.08 -0.97
C ARG A 283 -19.53 29.25 -1.84
N LYS A 284 -19.58 30.47 -1.30
CA LYS A 284 -19.95 31.67 -2.06
C LYS A 284 -18.99 31.99 -3.21
N GLY A 285 -17.71 31.60 -3.11
CA GLY A 285 -16.72 31.80 -4.17
C GLY A 285 -16.83 30.78 -5.32
N LEU A 286 -17.27 29.54 -5.04
CA LEU A 286 -17.30 28.44 -6.02
C LEU A 286 -17.93 28.74 -7.39
N PRO A 287 -19.03 29.54 -7.50
CA PRO A 287 -19.61 29.87 -8.80
C PRO A 287 -18.61 30.55 -9.77
N LEU A 288 -17.60 31.26 -9.26
CA LEU A 288 -16.57 31.89 -10.09
C LEU A 288 -15.60 30.88 -10.74
N LEU A 289 -15.53 29.67 -10.17
CA LEU A 289 -14.74 28.55 -10.66
C LEU A 289 -15.60 27.52 -11.41
N THR A 290 -16.84 27.85 -11.73
CA THR A 290 -17.75 26.94 -12.45
C THR A 290 -17.88 27.40 -13.91
N THR A 291 -17.83 26.45 -14.84
CA THR A 291 -18.08 26.69 -16.26
C THR A 291 -19.59 26.81 -16.54
N ASP A 292 -19.96 27.32 -17.71
CA ASP A 292 -21.37 27.43 -18.11
C ASP A 292 -22.05 26.06 -18.25
N GLU A 293 -21.27 25.00 -18.52
CA GLU A 293 -21.73 23.61 -18.56
C GLU A 293 -21.88 23.00 -17.15
N GLY A 294 -21.46 23.71 -16.09
CA GLY A 294 -21.71 23.35 -14.70
C GLY A 294 -20.59 22.55 -14.01
N TYR A 295 -19.47 22.28 -14.68
CA TYR A 295 -18.30 21.64 -14.08
C TYR A 295 -17.28 22.67 -13.61
N PHE A 296 -16.37 22.25 -12.71
CA PHE A 296 -15.32 23.13 -12.22
C PHE A 296 -14.14 23.16 -13.17
N LEU A 297 -13.61 24.35 -13.40
CA LEU A 297 -12.32 24.55 -14.07
C LEU A 297 -11.17 24.09 -13.14
N LYS A 298 -9.93 23.93 -13.66
CA LYS A 298 -8.76 23.57 -12.81
C LYS A 298 -8.40 24.74 -11.88
N TYR A 299 -8.18 25.91 -12.47
CA TYR A 299 -7.89 27.15 -11.74
C TYR A 299 -8.19 28.41 -12.57
N LEU A 300 -8.29 29.55 -11.87
CA LEU A 300 -8.55 30.87 -12.44
C LEU A 300 -7.39 31.80 -12.11
N ASP A 301 -6.79 32.43 -13.12
CA ASP A 301 -5.75 33.43 -12.91
C ASP A 301 -6.31 34.74 -12.32
N PRO A 302 -5.48 35.53 -11.62
CA PRO A 302 -5.90 36.84 -11.10
C PRO A 302 -6.41 37.83 -12.15
N ASP A 303 -6.02 37.67 -13.41
CA ASP A 303 -6.48 38.50 -14.54
C ASP A 303 -7.81 38.02 -15.17
N GLY A 304 -8.34 36.88 -14.70
CA GLY A 304 -9.58 36.29 -15.19
C GLY A 304 -9.40 35.15 -16.20
N THR A 305 -8.17 34.80 -16.58
CA THR A 305 -7.91 33.67 -17.49
C THR A 305 -8.34 32.34 -16.84
N LYS A 306 -9.16 31.57 -17.55
CA LYS A 306 -9.70 30.29 -17.07
C LYS A 306 -8.85 29.13 -17.60
N HIS A 307 -8.49 28.20 -16.72
CA HIS A 307 -7.75 26.99 -17.06
C HIS A 307 -8.60 25.74 -16.87
N GLY A 308 -8.65 24.87 -17.86
CA GLY A 308 -9.48 23.65 -17.84
C GLY A 308 -10.90 23.87 -18.35
N VAL A 309 -11.06 24.71 -19.39
CA VAL A 309 -12.34 24.87 -20.10
C VAL A 309 -12.31 23.96 -21.33
N TYR A 310 -12.89 22.76 -21.20
CA TYR A 310 -12.79 21.72 -22.23
C TYR A 310 -13.22 22.22 -23.61
N GLY A 311 -12.32 22.09 -24.59
CA GLY A 311 -12.53 22.53 -25.97
C GLY A 311 -12.12 23.98 -26.27
N ALA A 312 -11.64 24.74 -25.28
CA ALA A 312 -10.98 26.02 -25.52
C ALA A 312 -9.67 25.85 -26.30
N LYS A 313 -9.22 26.91 -26.98
CA LYS A 313 -7.98 26.87 -27.78
C LYS A 313 -6.73 26.72 -26.91
N GLU A 314 -6.73 27.37 -25.76
CA GLU A 314 -5.68 27.34 -24.74
C GLU A 314 -6.34 26.88 -23.44
N HIS A 315 -5.63 26.06 -22.67
CA HIS A 315 -6.13 25.46 -21.43
C HIS A 315 -7.41 24.65 -21.64
N GLY A 316 -7.51 24.06 -22.83
CA GLY A 316 -8.68 23.39 -23.41
C GLY A 316 -8.94 21.97 -22.90
N TYR A 317 -8.28 21.55 -21.83
CA TYR A 317 -8.43 20.23 -21.23
C TYR A 317 -9.58 20.20 -20.20
N PHE A 318 -10.09 19.02 -19.91
CA PHE A 318 -10.97 18.78 -18.78
C PHE A 318 -10.15 18.30 -17.59
N GLU A 319 -10.24 18.98 -16.46
CA GLU A 319 -9.62 18.55 -15.21
C GLU A 319 -10.56 17.60 -14.46
N ALA A 320 -10.19 16.32 -14.36
CA ALA A 320 -11.03 15.33 -13.68
C ALA A 320 -10.94 15.44 -12.15
N VAL A 321 -9.81 15.91 -11.60
CA VAL A 321 -9.50 15.69 -10.19
C VAL A 321 -10.42 16.46 -9.26
N CYS A 322 -10.45 17.79 -9.39
CA CYS A 322 -11.32 18.63 -8.57
C CYS A 322 -12.81 18.28 -8.76
N ASN A 323 -13.19 17.85 -9.96
CA ASN A 323 -14.56 17.45 -10.27
C ASN A 323 -14.95 16.15 -9.55
N HIS A 324 -14.12 15.10 -9.55
CA HIS A 324 -14.45 13.89 -8.78
C HIS A 324 -14.56 14.19 -7.28
N ASP A 325 -13.75 15.11 -6.74
CA ASP A 325 -13.79 15.51 -5.33
C ASP A 325 -15.07 16.26 -4.99
N ALA A 326 -15.50 17.16 -5.86
CA ALA A 326 -16.74 17.89 -5.67
C ALA A 326 -17.96 16.96 -5.60
N LEU A 327 -17.93 15.88 -6.39
CA LEU A 327 -18.97 14.85 -6.43
C LEU A 327 -18.90 13.93 -5.20
N CYS A 328 -17.71 13.43 -4.88
CA CYS A 328 -17.46 12.52 -3.76
C CYS A 328 -17.87 13.12 -2.42
N PHE A 329 -17.52 14.39 -2.17
CA PHE A 329 -17.69 15.03 -0.86
C PHE A 329 -18.96 15.86 -0.73
N ARG A 330 -19.91 15.76 -1.68
CA ARG A 330 -21.14 16.58 -1.70
C ARG A 330 -20.88 18.08 -1.64
N VAL A 331 -19.75 18.53 -2.18
CA VAL A 331 -19.51 19.96 -2.38
C VAL A 331 -20.40 20.47 -3.52
N ALA A 332 -20.45 19.71 -4.62
CA ALA A 332 -21.47 19.84 -5.66
C ALA A 332 -22.79 19.19 -5.19
N ASP A 333 -23.89 19.94 -5.34
CA ASP A 333 -25.24 19.41 -5.12
C ASP A 333 -25.59 18.32 -6.16
N ASP A 334 -26.70 17.61 -5.95
CA ASP A 334 -27.08 16.50 -6.84
C ASP A 334 -27.29 16.95 -8.30
N ALA A 335 -27.80 18.17 -8.52
CA ALA A 335 -28.05 18.68 -9.87
C ALA A 335 -26.75 19.06 -10.60
N GLN A 336 -25.80 19.67 -9.89
CA GLN A 336 -24.48 19.97 -10.42
C GLN A 336 -23.67 18.69 -10.63
N ALA A 337 -23.77 17.72 -9.73
CA ALA A 337 -23.11 16.42 -9.87
C ALA A 337 -23.52 15.69 -11.15
N GLU A 338 -24.82 15.70 -11.50
CA GLU A 338 -25.30 15.15 -12.78
C GLU A 338 -24.72 15.90 -13.99
N ARG A 339 -24.62 17.24 -13.95
CA ARG A 339 -24.02 18.02 -15.03
C ARG A 339 -22.53 17.72 -15.21
N ILE A 340 -21.78 17.65 -14.11
CA ILE A 340 -20.36 17.30 -14.11
C ILE A 340 -20.16 15.91 -14.71
N TYR A 341 -20.92 14.91 -14.23
CA TYR A 341 -20.82 13.55 -14.76
C TYR A 341 -21.21 13.48 -16.23
N ALA A 342 -22.27 14.19 -16.65
CA ALA A 342 -22.68 14.23 -18.06
C ALA A 342 -21.56 14.78 -18.96
N LYS A 343 -20.84 15.82 -18.51
CA LYS A 343 -19.67 16.34 -19.23
C LYS A 343 -18.55 15.30 -19.30
N LEU A 344 -18.18 14.72 -18.17
CA LEU A 344 -17.14 13.69 -18.08
C LEU A 344 -17.45 12.49 -18.99
N ALA A 345 -18.68 11.99 -18.96
CA ALA A 345 -19.14 10.89 -19.80
C ALA A 345 -19.16 11.23 -21.30
N SER A 346 -19.27 12.52 -21.65
CA SER A 346 -19.19 12.99 -23.04
C SER A 346 -17.77 13.02 -23.62
N ILE A 347 -16.74 12.74 -22.80
CA ILE A 347 -15.33 12.76 -23.19
C ILE A 347 -14.77 11.33 -23.10
N PRO A 348 -14.86 10.51 -24.17
CA PRO A 348 -14.40 9.12 -24.15
C PRO A 348 -12.91 8.97 -23.78
N GLY A 349 -12.09 10.00 -24.11
CA GLY A 349 -10.66 10.03 -23.78
C GLY A 349 -10.36 9.98 -22.28
N LEU A 350 -11.28 10.42 -21.42
CA LEU A 350 -11.10 10.34 -19.96
C LEU A 350 -11.16 8.92 -19.43
N ARG A 351 -11.78 7.97 -20.17
CA ARG A 351 -11.96 6.58 -19.72
C ARG A 351 -11.65 5.57 -20.83
N ARG A 352 -10.50 5.75 -21.49
CA ARG A 352 -10.03 4.89 -22.61
C ARG A 352 -9.95 3.41 -22.24
N HIS A 353 -9.49 3.12 -21.03
CA HIS A 353 -9.22 1.76 -20.54
C HIS A 353 -10.05 1.42 -19.31
N ASP A 354 -11.32 1.85 -19.28
CA ASP A 354 -12.29 1.62 -18.20
C ASP A 354 -11.99 2.31 -16.85
N LEU A 355 -10.82 2.93 -16.72
CA LEU A 355 -10.40 3.73 -15.59
C LEU A 355 -10.31 5.21 -15.98
N ILE A 356 -10.62 6.10 -15.04
CA ILE A 356 -10.56 7.54 -15.29
C ILE A 356 -9.13 8.08 -15.15
N ILE A 357 -8.70 8.92 -16.09
CA ILE A 357 -7.42 9.62 -16.04
C ILE A 357 -7.57 11.04 -15.46
N THR A 358 -6.46 11.68 -15.09
CA THR A 358 -6.45 12.99 -14.42
C THR A 358 -6.97 14.14 -15.29
N ASN A 359 -6.69 14.11 -16.60
CA ASN A 359 -7.12 15.14 -17.54
C ASN A 359 -7.21 14.63 -18.98
N GLU A 360 -7.96 15.33 -19.82
CA GLU A 360 -8.03 15.07 -21.26
C GLU A 360 -8.48 16.33 -22.04
N PRO A 361 -7.84 16.71 -23.15
CA PRO A 361 -6.52 16.26 -23.65
C PRO A 361 -5.35 16.62 -22.71
N SER A 362 -4.11 16.51 -23.20
CA SER A 362 -2.89 16.88 -22.47
C SER A 362 -2.97 18.30 -21.90
N LEU A 363 -2.36 18.49 -20.74
CA LEU A 363 -2.12 19.81 -20.17
C LEU A 363 -1.17 20.61 -21.08
N ASP A 364 -1.48 21.88 -21.29
CA ASP A 364 -0.70 22.84 -22.08
C ASP A 364 -0.11 23.99 -21.24
N ASP A 365 -0.31 23.93 -19.91
CA ASP A 365 0.02 24.98 -18.94
C ASP A 365 0.94 24.50 -17.80
N MET A 366 1.58 23.33 -17.94
CA MET A 366 2.58 22.85 -16.99
C MET A 366 3.88 23.68 -17.06
N TYR A 367 4.57 23.81 -15.94
CA TYR A 367 5.92 24.42 -15.92
C TYR A 367 7.03 23.48 -16.38
N GLU A 368 6.76 22.17 -16.37
CA GLU A 368 7.58 21.15 -17.02
C GLU A 368 6.98 20.82 -18.40
N PRO A 369 7.79 20.82 -19.47
CA PRO A 369 7.30 20.43 -20.79
C PRO A 369 6.97 18.94 -20.83
N ASP A 370 6.00 18.56 -21.67
CA ASP A 370 5.52 17.18 -21.88
C ASP A 370 6.51 16.28 -22.65
N THR A 371 7.75 16.72 -22.83
CA THR A 371 8.80 16.02 -23.60
C THR A 371 9.48 14.91 -22.80
N GLY A 372 9.45 15.00 -21.47
CA GLY A 372 9.99 13.98 -20.56
C GLY A 372 9.05 12.78 -20.42
N TRP A 373 9.61 11.59 -20.16
CA TRP A 373 8.82 10.36 -20.01
C TRP A 373 7.74 10.46 -18.91
N LEU A 374 8.03 11.22 -17.84
CA LEU A 374 7.14 11.41 -16.69
C LEU A 374 6.00 12.40 -17.00
N TRP A 375 6.27 13.41 -17.83
CA TRP A 375 5.36 14.53 -18.13
C TRP A 375 4.50 14.31 -19.38
N LYS A 376 4.85 13.32 -20.20
CA LYS A 376 4.09 13.00 -21.40
C LYS A 376 2.64 12.65 -21.07
N HIS A 377 1.74 13.00 -21.98
CA HIS A 377 0.33 12.65 -21.85
C HIS A 377 0.13 11.13 -21.74
N GLY A 378 -0.71 10.71 -20.79
CA GLY A 378 -0.93 9.30 -20.46
C GLY A 378 -0.05 8.76 -19.33
N THR A 379 0.73 9.61 -18.67
CA THR A 379 1.67 9.23 -17.60
C THR A 379 1.59 10.19 -16.42
N TRP A 380 1.80 9.67 -15.22
CA TRP A 380 1.87 10.43 -13.97
C TRP A 380 0.67 11.39 -13.81
N VAL A 381 0.89 12.69 -13.68
CA VAL A 381 -0.14 13.70 -13.46
C VAL A 381 -0.78 14.25 -14.75
N ASN A 382 -0.20 13.99 -15.92
CA ASN A 382 -0.72 14.45 -17.22
C ASN A 382 -1.39 13.29 -17.96
N GLY A 383 -2.69 13.07 -17.72
CA GLY A 383 -3.46 11.98 -18.31
C GLY A 383 -3.08 10.58 -17.81
N GLY A 384 -2.27 10.45 -16.75
CA GLY A 384 -2.08 9.18 -16.05
C GLY A 384 -3.30 8.81 -15.20
N HIS A 385 -3.34 7.57 -14.73
CA HIS A 385 -4.38 7.10 -13.82
C HIS A 385 -3.86 6.95 -12.40
N TRP A 386 -4.65 7.39 -11.44
CA TRP A 386 -4.37 7.27 -10.01
C TRP A 386 -5.58 6.63 -9.33
N THR A 387 -5.41 5.47 -8.72
CA THR A 387 -6.53 4.76 -8.09
C THR A 387 -7.13 5.54 -6.91
N THR A 388 -6.37 6.42 -6.26
CA THR A 388 -6.84 7.38 -5.25
C THR A 388 -7.86 8.36 -5.82
N CYS A 389 -7.71 8.76 -7.08
CA CYS A 389 -8.67 9.60 -7.80
C CYS A 389 -9.89 8.79 -8.24
N GLU A 390 -9.65 7.59 -8.79
CA GLU A 390 -10.72 6.67 -9.17
C GLU A 390 -11.60 6.29 -7.99
N ALA A 391 -11.04 6.11 -6.78
CA ALA A 391 -11.78 5.82 -5.57
C ALA A 391 -12.86 6.89 -5.31
N ARG A 392 -12.49 8.17 -5.43
CA ARG A 392 -13.39 9.30 -5.24
C ARG A 392 -14.40 9.40 -6.39
N MET A 393 -14.02 9.01 -7.60
CA MET A 393 -14.95 8.91 -8.73
C MET A 393 -15.93 7.71 -8.62
N VAL A 394 -15.52 6.58 -8.05
CA VAL A 394 -16.39 5.42 -7.79
C VAL A 394 -17.48 5.80 -6.80
N MET A 395 -17.15 6.55 -5.74
CA MET A 395 -18.17 7.12 -4.84
C MET A 395 -19.21 7.96 -5.60
N ALA A 396 -18.75 8.75 -6.58
CA ALA A 396 -19.65 9.53 -7.43
C ALA A 396 -20.54 8.66 -8.34
N TYR A 397 -20.00 7.58 -8.91
CA TYR A 397 -20.80 6.64 -9.71
C TYR A 397 -21.95 6.06 -8.89
N TYR A 398 -21.69 5.61 -7.66
CA TYR A 398 -22.74 5.11 -6.78
C TYR A 398 -23.79 6.17 -6.46
N ARG A 399 -23.35 7.38 -6.09
CA ARG A 399 -24.25 8.51 -5.81
C ARG A 399 -25.20 8.82 -6.98
N LEU A 400 -24.71 8.71 -8.21
CA LEU A 400 -25.44 9.02 -9.45
C LEU A 400 -26.06 7.78 -10.14
N GLY A 401 -26.03 6.61 -9.49
CA GLY A 401 -26.59 5.38 -10.03
C GLY A 401 -25.87 4.81 -11.26
N LYS A 402 -24.60 5.17 -11.48
CA LYS A 402 -23.75 4.73 -12.60
C LYS A 402 -22.98 3.45 -12.26
N TYR A 403 -23.69 2.45 -11.71
CA TYR A 403 -23.09 1.23 -11.14
C TYR A 403 -22.21 0.44 -12.12
N GLU A 404 -22.53 0.47 -13.41
CA GLU A 404 -21.74 -0.18 -14.44
C GLU A 404 -20.38 0.49 -14.67
N ASP A 405 -20.25 1.79 -14.40
CA ASP A 405 -18.94 2.45 -14.44
C ASP A 405 -18.07 1.96 -13.29
N ALA A 406 -18.63 1.88 -12.07
CA ALA A 406 -17.95 1.29 -10.91
C ALA A 406 -17.56 -0.18 -11.17
N ARG A 407 -18.44 -0.96 -11.82
CA ARG A 407 -18.14 -2.35 -12.24
C ARG A 407 -16.92 -2.40 -13.15
N ARG A 408 -16.86 -1.54 -14.17
CA ARG A 408 -15.76 -1.51 -15.14
C ARG A 408 -14.43 -1.12 -14.48
N SER A 409 -14.44 -0.11 -13.61
CA SER A 409 -13.25 0.27 -12.84
C SER A 409 -12.72 -0.90 -12.01
N MET A 410 -13.57 -1.57 -11.22
CA MET A 410 -13.14 -2.69 -10.39
C MET A 410 -12.66 -3.87 -11.26
N LYS A 411 -13.33 -4.19 -12.38
CA LYS A 411 -12.90 -5.27 -13.27
C LYS A 411 -11.52 -5.00 -13.89
N LYS A 412 -11.22 -3.75 -14.26
CA LYS A 412 -9.88 -3.36 -14.74
C LYS A 412 -8.83 -3.46 -13.64
N LEU A 413 -9.11 -2.97 -12.42
CA LEU A 413 -8.17 -3.12 -11.31
C LEU A 413 -7.88 -4.60 -10.97
N LEU A 414 -8.87 -5.49 -11.12
CA LEU A 414 -8.68 -6.92 -10.92
C LEU A 414 -7.79 -7.59 -11.98
N THR A 415 -7.56 -6.98 -13.14
CA THR A 415 -6.56 -7.53 -14.07
C THR A 415 -5.16 -7.40 -13.47
N PHE A 416 -4.86 -6.25 -12.88
CA PHE A 416 -3.60 -5.99 -12.18
C PHE A 416 -3.47 -6.81 -10.89
N ALA A 417 -4.55 -6.96 -10.12
CA ALA A 417 -4.56 -7.76 -8.89
C ALA A 417 -4.20 -9.23 -9.14
N ARG A 418 -4.70 -9.83 -10.24
CA ARG A 418 -4.42 -11.22 -10.61
C ARG A 418 -2.96 -11.46 -10.95
N ASP A 419 -2.27 -10.44 -11.47
CA ASP A 419 -0.86 -10.51 -11.85
C ASP A 419 0.08 -10.12 -10.69
N PHE A 420 -0.45 -9.82 -9.50
CA PHE A 420 0.33 -9.28 -8.37
C PHE A 420 0.99 -7.93 -8.69
N ARG A 421 0.29 -7.14 -9.50
CA ARG A 421 0.74 -5.86 -10.05
C ARG A 421 -0.16 -4.71 -9.63
N LEU A 422 -0.54 -4.65 -8.34
CA LEU A 422 -1.26 -3.51 -7.76
C LEU A 422 -0.34 -2.28 -7.63
N ASP A 423 0.31 -1.91 -8.73
CA ASP A 423 1.09 -0.71 -8.95
C ASP A 423 0.18 0.51 -8.95
N ASN A 424 0.68 1.63 -8.42
CA ASN A 424 0.13 2.94 -8.71
C ASN A 424 1.25 4.01 -8.73
N PRO A 425 1.05 5.12 -9.46
CA PRO A 425 -0.02 5.33 -10.46
C PRO A 425 0.09 4.34 -11.63
N LEU A 426 -0.86 4.37 -12.55
CA LEU A 426 -0.81 3.60 -13.79
C LEU A 426 -0.50 4.51 -14.98
N VAL A 427 0.27 3.98 -15.93
CA VAL A 427 0.70 4.67 -17.17
C VAL A 427 -0.12 4.17 -18.36
N ASP A 428 0.14 4.74 -19.55
CA ASP A 428 -0.61 4.44 -20.77
C ASP A 428 -2.12 4.63 -20.53
N PHE A 429 -2.48 5.79 -19.97
CA PHE A 429 -3.87 6.15 -19.67
C PHE A 429 -4.60 5.13 -18.75
N GLY A 430 -3.87 4.50 -17.83
CA GLY A 430 -4.40 3.47 -16.92
C GLY A 430 -4.33 2.05 -17.46
N ASN A 431 -3.63 1.82 -18.57
CA ASN A 431 -3.54 0.51 -19.20
C ASN A 431 -2.31 -0.32 -18.76
N ALA A 432 -1.27 0.33 -18.24
CA ALA A 432 -0.01 -0.33 -17.91
C ALA A 432 0.54 0.06 -16.53
N VAL A 433 1.36 -0.82 -15.98
CA VAL A 433 2.02 -0.65 -14.68
C VAL A 433 3.12 0.41 -14.72
N TYR A 434 3.32 1.14 -13.62
CA TYR A 434 4.36 2.16 -13.52
C TYR A 434 5.77 1.59 -13.36
N GLN A 435 5.92 0.41 -12.74
CA GLN A 435 7.23 -0.20 -12.52
C GLN A 435 7.37 -1.52 -13.30
N PRO A 436 7.40 -1.52 -14.64
CA PRO A 436 7.31 -2.74 -15.45
C PRO A 436 8.46 -3.73 -15.25
N LYS A 437 9.56 -3.29 -14.65
CA LYS A 437 10.74 -4.13 -14.36
C LYS A 437 10.62 -4.92 -13.05
N GLU A 438 9.69 -4.56 -12.18
CA GLU A 438 9.45 -5.29 -10.94
C GLU A 438 8.63 -6.56 -11.20
N PRO A 439 8.96 -7.70 -10.56
CA PRO A 439 8.23 -8.95 -10.74
C PRO A 439 6.82 -8.87 -10.14
N ILE A 440 6.66 -8.14 -9.04
CA ILE A 440 5.38 -7.82 -8.38
C ILE A 440 5.46 -6.37 -7.85
N ASN A 441 4.33 -5.74 -7.56
CA ASN A 441 4.32 -4.47 -6.83
C ASN A 441 3.01 -4.29 -6.04
N LEU A 442 3.01 -3.41 -5.05
CA LEU A 442 1.86 -3.10 -4.22
C LEU A 442 1.94 -1.67 -3.69
N CYS A 443 0.94 -0.84 -4.00
CA CYS A 443 0.78 0.49 -3.44
C CYS A 443 -0.52 0.60 -2.62
N TYR A 444 -0.52 1.40 -1.55
CA TYR A 444 -1.71 1.70 -0.74
C TYR A 444 -2.79 2.40 -1.58
N ASP A 445 -2.38 3.28 -2.48
CA ASP A 445 -3.21 3.89 -3.53
C ASP A 445 -4.14 2.89 -4.24
N SER A 446 -3.62 1.72 -4.61
CA SER A 446 -4.35 0.67 -5.35
C SER A 446 -5.56 0.10 -4.60
N PHE A 447 -5.60 0.24 -3.28
CA PHE A 447 -6.74 -0.20 -2.47
C PHE A 447 -7.92 0.79 -2.52
N GLY A 448 -7.75 1.95 -3.14
CA GLY A 448 -8.80 2.96 -3.32
C GLY A 448 -10.03 2.43 -4.05
N GLY A 449 -9.84 1.79 -5.21
CA GLY A 449 -10.95 1.23 -5.99
C GLY A 449 -11.76 0.17 -5.22
N PRO A 450 -11.12 -0.87 -4.66
CA PRO A 450 -11.78 -1.84 -3.80
C PRO A 450 -12.50 -1.22 -2.59
N ALA A 451 -11.87 -0.27 -1.91
CA ALA A 451 -12.49 0.41 -0.76
C ALA A 451 -13.73 1.19 -1.19
N ALA A 452 -13.65 1.92 -2.30
CA ALA A 452 -14.76 2.71 -2.84
C ALA A 452 -15.89 1.83 -3.36
N MET A 453 -15.60 0.64 -3.88
CA MET A 453 -16.61 -0.34 -4.27
C MET A 453 -17.45 -0.80 -3.07
N VAL A 454 -16.81 -0.99 -1.91
CA VAL A 454 -17.48 -1.33 -0.65
C VAL A 454 -18.23 -0.12 -0.07
N ARG A 455 -17.55 1.02 0.10
CA ARG A 455 -18.14 2.26 0.66
C ARG A 455 -19.26 2.80 -0.22
N GLY A 456 -19.18 2.62 -1.54
CA GLY A 456 -20.15 3.13 -2.49
C GLY A 456 -21.57 2.63 -2.27
N LEU A 457 -21.75 1.40 -1.75
CA LEU A 457 -23.07 0.84 -1.46
C LEU A 457 -23.88 1.67 -0.45
N PHE A 458 -23.19 2.32 0.49
CA PHE A 458 -23.82 3.15 1.51
C PHE A 458 -22.95 4.37 1.76
N GLU A 459 -23.46 5.55 1.42
CA GLU A 459 -22.81 6.77 1.86
C GLU A 459 -23.03 6.99 3.36
N TYR A 460 -21.94 7.27 4.08
CA TYR A 460 -21.91 7.48 5.52
C TYR A 460 -21.68 8.96 5.84
N LEU A 461 -22.69 9.65 6.35
CA LEU A 461 -22.56 11.04 6.81
C LEU A 461 -22.49 11.07 8.33
N TYR A 462 -21.27 11.05 8.86
CA TYR A 462 -21.01 11.18 10.29
C TYR A 462 -21.21 12.62 10.74
N ARG A 463 -22.00 12.80 11.81
CA ARG A 463 -22.28 14.08 12.44
C ARG A 463 -22.07 14.00 13.94
N ALA A 464 -22.07 15.15 14.60
CA ALA A 464 -21.94 15.23 16.05
C ALA A 464 -23.07 14.47 16.76
N ASP A 465 -24.30 14.52 16.24
CA ASP A 465 -25.50 13.93 16.83
C ASP A 465 -25.78 12.49 16.38
N GLY A 466 -25.28 12.06 15.22
CA GLY A 466 -25.67 10.79 14.63
C GLY A 466 -24.92 10.41 13.36
N LEU A 467 -25.41 9.34 12.73
CA LEU A 467 -24.98 8.88 11.41
C LEU A 467 -26.18 8.86 10.47
N THR A 468 -26.04 9.47 9.28
CA THR A 468 -27.00 9.26 8.18
C THR A 468 -26.44 8.26 7.18
N LEU A 469 -27.22 7.23 6.87
CA LEU A 469 -26.92 6.23 5.84
C LEU A 469 -27.73 6.56 4.57
N LEU A 470 -27.07 6.63 3.42
CA LEU A 470 -27.75 6.70 2.12
C LEU A 470 -27.43 5.45 1.30
N PRO A 471 -28.38 4.54 1.09
CA PRO A 471 -28.16 3.34 0.28
C PRO A 471 -28.09 3.69 -1.21
N HIS A 472 -27.04 3.21 -1.87
CA HIS A 472 -26.83 3.23 -3.32
C HIS A 472 -26.68 1.81 -3.85
N VAL A 473 -27.57 0.90 -3.43
CA VAL A 473 -27.50 -0.50 -3.86
C VAL A 473 -27.94 -0.61 -5.33
N PRO A 474 -27.15 -1.27 -6.20
CA PRO A 474 -27.54 -1.49 -7.60
C PRO A 474 -28.91 -2.18 -7.70
N PRO A 475 -29.82 -1.72 -8.58
CA PRO A 475 -31.17 -2.28 -8.67
C PRO A 475 -31.22 -3.79 -8.99
N GLY A 476 -30.18 -4.33 -9.62
CA GLY A 476 -30.03 -5.75 -9.90
C GLY A 476 -29.73 -6.61 -8.67
N VAL A 477 -29.26 -6.02 -7.57
CA VAL A 477 -29.05 -6.71 -6.28
C VAL A 477 -30.33 -6.59 -5.47
N THR A 478 -31.09 -7.68 -5.37
CA THR A 478 -32.42 -7.70 -4.72
C THR A 478 -32.35 -8.10 -3.25
N ARG A 479 -31.24 -8.73 -2.83
CA ARG A 479 -30.89 -8.92 -1.42
C ARG A 479 -29.39 -8.71 -1.25
N LEU A 480 -29.01 -7.96 -0.22
CA LEU A 480 -27.62 -7.76 0.18
C LEU A 480 -27.51 -7.93 1.70
N GLU A 481 -26.53 -8.70 2.15
CA GLU A 481 -26.15 -8.86 3.55
C GLU A 481 -24.65 -8.64 3.68
N GLN A 482 -24.26 -7.62 4.45
CA GLN A 482 -22.88 -7.34 4.80
C GLN A 482 -22.51 -8.09 6.09
N ASN A 483 -21.56 -9.02 6.01
CA ASN A 483 -21.14 -9.88 7.13
C ASN A 483 -19.86 -9.38 7.82
N PHE A 484 -19.66 -8.07 7.84
CA PHE A 484 -18.62 -7.38 8.60
C PHE A 484 -19.19 -6.03 9.08
N PRO A 485 -18.70 -5.47 10.18
CA PRO A 485 -19.27 -4.27 10.73
C PRO A 485 -18.71 -2.98 10.10
N LEU A 486 -19.55 -1.96 10.13
CA LEU A 486 -19.21 -0.55 10.02
C LEU A 486 -18.97 0.02 11.43
N ARG A 487 -17.94 0.85 11.61
CA ARG A 487 -17.66 1.54 12.87
C ARG A 487 -18.51 2.78 13.05
N PHE A 488 -19.07 2.95 14.24
CA PHE A 488 -19.72 4.19 14.66
C PHE A 488 -19.43 4.44 16.14
N GLY A 489 -18.32 5.12 16.43
CA GLY A 489 -17.74 5.17 17.76
C GLY A 489 -17.31 3.79 18.23
N ALA A 490 -17.68 3.46 19.48
CA ALA A 490 -17.56 2.12 20.02
C ALA A 490 -18.59 1.11 19.47
N LYS A 491 -19.51 1.55 18.59
CA LYS A 491 -20.62 0.74 18.08
C LYS A 491 -20.23 0.04 16.77
N ARG A 492 -20.87 -1.10 16.51
CA ARG A 492 -20.70 -1.93 15.32
C ARG A 492 -22.04 -2.07 14.60
N LEU A 493 -22.10 -1.58 13.37
CA LEU A 493 -23.31 -1.59 12.53
C LEU A 493 -23.16 -2.65 11.43
N TYR A 494 -24.17 -3.50 11.26
CA TYR A 494 -24.22 -4.51 10.21
C TYR A 494 -25.39 -4.20 9.29
N LEU A 495 -25.13 -4.13 7.98
CA LEU A 495 -26.08 -3.60 7.01
C LEU A 495 -26.64 -4.71 6.13
N ALA A 496 -27.95 -4.64 5.86
CA ALA A 496 -28.62 -5.47 4.88
C ALA A 496 -29.69 -4.68 4.12
N THR A 497 -29.92 -5.04 2.86
CA THR A 497 -31.05 -4.53 2.06
C THR A 497 -31.89 -5.66 1.50
N VAL A 498 -33.19 -5.42 1.34
CA VAL A 498 -34.13 -6.32 0.65
C VAL A 498 -35.03 -5.50 -0.28
N GLY A 499 -35.13 -5.92 -1.53
CA GLY A 499 -35.87 -5.21 -2.59
C GLY A 499 -35.02 -4.19 -3.35
N SER A 500 -35.68 -3.36 -4.16
CA SER A 500 -35.04 -2.28 -4.93
C SER A 500 -35.93 -1.03 -4.99
N GLY A 501 -35.33 0.14 -5.21
CA GLY A 501 -36.04 1.42 -5.24
C GLY A 501 -35.95 2.21 -3.91
N ALA A 502 -36.94 3.07 -3.65
CA ALA A 502 -36.95 3.93 -2.47
C ALA A 502 -37.06 3.14 -1.15
N ILE A 503 -36.55 3.72 -0.07
CA ILE A 503 -36.70 3.14 1.28
C ILE A 503 -38.17 3.21 1.69
N THR A 504 -38.71 2.08 2.13
CA THR A 504 -40.11 1.92 2.55
C THR A 504 -40.24 1.39 3.97
N GLY A 505 -39.15 0.88 4.56
CA GLY A 505 -39.10 0.44 5.94
C GLY A 505 -37.66 0.21 6.40
N VAL A 506 -37.44 0.28 7.70
CA VAL A 506 -36.15 -0.03 8.32
C VAL A 506 -36.39 -0.86 9.58
N LEU A 507 -35.59 -1.89 9.79
CA LEU A 507 -35.51 -2.61 11.05
C LEU A 507 -34.13 -2.43 11.68
N LEU A 508 -34.13 -2.17 12.98
CA LEU A 508 -32.96 -2.13 13.84
C LEU A 508 -33.07 -3.27 14.85
N ASN A 509 -32.19 -4.28 14.75
CA ASN A 509 -32.25 -5.50 15.57
C ASN A 509 -33.65 -6.16 15.52
N GLY A 510 -34.24 -6.24 14.32
CA GLY A 510 -35.57 -6.82 14.08
C GLY A 510 -36.75 -5.95 14.52
N LYS A 511 -36.52 -4.77 15.11
CA LYS A 511 -37.57 -3.84 15.53
C LYS A 511 -37.73 -2.70 14.52
N ARG A 512 -38.97 -2.27 14.27
CA ARG A 512 -39.24 -1.15 13.34
C ARG A 512 -38.52 0.12 13.79
N TRP A 513 -37.79 0.74 12.87
CA TRP A 513 -37.15 2.03 13.05
C TRP A 513 -37.92 3.10 12.28
N LYS A 514 -38.09 4.29 12.87
CA LYS A 514 -38.92 5.37 12.29
C LYS A 514 -38.14 6.54 11.72
N SER A 515 -36.84 6.64 12.03
CA SER A 515 -36.03 7.79 11.63
C SER A 515 -35.40 7.53 10.27
N PHE A 516 -36.23 7.57 9.22
CA PHE A 516 -35.81 7.40 7.83
C PHE A 516 -36.79 8.13 6.90
N ASP A 517 -36.35 8.44 5.69
CA ASP A 517 -37.18 8.89 4.57
C ASP A 517 -36.95 8.01 3.34
N ALA A 518 -37.49 8.39 2.18
CA ALA A 518 -37.36 7.61 0.94
C ALA A 518 -35.91 7.39 0.45
N LYS A 519 -34.93 8.17 0.95
CA LYS A 519 -33.55 8.20 0.50
C LYS A 519 -32.52 7.92 1.61
N SER A 520 -32.87 8.12 2.88
CA SER A 520 -31.90 8.09 3.97
C SER A 520 -32.42 7.45 5.25
N VAL A 521 -31.50 6.89 6.04
CA VAL A 521 -31.76 6.38 7.40
C VAL A 521 -30.90 7.16 8.39
N PHE A 522 -31.52 7.76 9.40
CA PHE A 522 -30.80 8.47 10.45
C PHE A 522 -30.71 7.62 11.73
N LEU A 523 -29.50 7.53 12.27
CA LEU A 523 -29.11 6.77 13.45
C LEU A 523 -28.50 7.73 14.49
N PRO A 524 -29.30 8.29 15.42
CA PRO A 524 -28.77 9.09 16.53
C PRO A 524 -27.80 8.26 17.37
N TYR A 525 -26.68 8.84 17.78
CA TYR A 525 -25.65 8.07 18.51
C TYR A 525 -26.20 7.51 19.82
N ASP A 526 -26.89 8.32 20.62
CA ASP A 526 -27.48 7.94 21.91
C ASP A 526 -28.49 6.78 21.83
N ARG A 527 -29.25 6.70 20.74
CA ARG A 527 -30.30 5.68 20.52
C ARG A 527 -29.86 4.46 19.74
N THR A 528 -28.68 4.49 19.14
CA THR A 528 -28.15 3.35 18.38
C THR A 528 -27.55 2.31 19.36
N PRO A 529 -27.93 1.03 19.32
CA PRO A 529 -27.32 0.01 20.18
C PRO A 529 -25.82 -0.20 19.91
N ALA A 530 -25.09 -0.80 20.85
CA ALA A 530 -23.67 -1.13 20.67
C ALA A 530 -23.44 -2.05 19.46
N GLU A 531 -24.31 -3.03 19.26
CA GLU A 531 -24.41 -3.82 18.03
C GLU A 531 -25.76 -3.58 17.37
N ALA A 532 -25.75 -3.15 16.11
CA ALA A 532 -26.96 -2.83 15.36
C ALA A 532 -26.99 -3.53 14.01
N ALA A 533 -27.87 -4.52 13.89
CA ALA A 533 -28.28 -5.09 12.61
C ALA A 533 -29.36 -4.19 11.97
N VAL A 534 -28.97 -3.46 10.93
CA VAL A 534 -29.81 -2.53 10.18
C VAL A 534 -30.27 -3.22 8.90
N GLN A 535 -31.56 -3.53 8.79
CA GLN A 535 -32.15 -4.05 7.56
C GLN A 535 -33.03 -2.98 6.92
N ILE A 536 -32.67 -2.55 5.70
CA ILE A 536 -33.37 -1.52 4.93
C ILE A 536 -34.26 -2.21 3.88
N LEU A 537 -35.56 -1.90 3.92
CA LEU A 537 -36.56 -2.45 3.00
C LEU A 537 -36.81 -1.46 1.86
N LEU A 538 -36.61 -1.90 0.63
CA LEU A 538 -36.70 -1.09 -0.57
C LEU A 538 -37.92 -1.50 -1.42
N GLY A 539 -38.63 -0.53 -1.99
CA GLY A 539 -39.71 -0.76 -2.95
C GLY A 539 -40.90 -1.58 -2.42
N GLY A 540 -41.17 -1.54 -1.11
CA GLY A 540 -42.26 -2.30 -0.49
C GLY A 540 -41.94 -3.77 -0.23
N ALA A 541 -40.67 -4.17 -0.33
CA ALA A 541 -40.24 -5.52 0.01
C ALA A 541 -40.54 -5.88 1.47
N LYS A 542 -40.79 -7.17 1.70
CA LYS A 542 -41.02 -7.71 3.04
C LYS A 542 -39.68 -7.99 3.74
N PRO A 543 -39.60 -7.84 5.07
CA PRO A 543 -38.38 -8.20 5.81
C PRO A 543 -38.08 -9.68 5.67
N GLY A 544 -36.78 -10.00 5.56
CA GLY A 544 -36.25 -11.35 5.58
C GLY A 544 -35.42 -11.61 6.84
N PRO A 545 -35.04 -12.86 7.14
CA PRO A 545 -34.12 -13.16 8.23
C PRO A 545 -32.76 -12.50 7.93
N PHE A 546 -32.20 -11.80 8.92
CA PHE A 546 -30.85 -11.27 8.86
C PHE A 546 -30.21 -11.42 10.24
N THR A 547 -29.15 -12.23 10.31
CA THR A 547 -28.33 -12.40 11.50
C THR A 547 -26.89 -12.12 11.10
N PRO A 548 -26.30 -11.02 11.56
CA PRO A 548 -24.93 -10.70 11.20
C PRO A 548 -23.95 -11.79 11.63
N ALA A 549 -22.88 -12.00 10.85
CA ALA A 549 -21.73 -12.77 11.30
C ALA A 549 -21.00 -11.97 12.39
N LYS A 550 -21.32 -12.24 13.66
CA LYS A 550 -20.82 -11.48 14.81
C LYS A 550 -19.43 -11.87 15.30
N ALA A 551 -18.92 -13.02 14.89
CA ALA A 551 -17.73 -13.59 15.52
C ALA A 551 -16.47 -12.88 15.06
N THR A 552 -15.72 -12.29 16.00
CA THR A 552 -14.27 -12.15 15.85
C THR A 552 -13.75 -13.54 15.45
N PRO A 553 -13.17 -13.71 14.25
CA PRO A 553 -12.85 -15.04 13.77
C PRO A 553 -11.96 -15.75 14.78
N ALA A 554 -12.35 -16.95 15.20
CA ALA A 554 -11.46 -17.81 15.95
C ALA A 554 -10.11 -17.87 15.21
N LEU A 555 -9.00 -17.88 15.96
CA LEU A 555 -7.70 -18.01 15.31
C LEU A 555 -7.74 -19.25 14.39
N PRO A 556 -7.26 -19.13 13.14
CA PRO A 556 -7.20 -20.29 12.25
C PRO A 556 -6.42 -21.41 12.95
N PRO A 557 -6.72 -22.69 12.70
CA PRO A 557 -5.93 -23.78 13.27
C PRO A 557 -4.45 -23.58 12.91
N PRO A 558 -3.50 -24.05 13.75
CA PRO A 558 -2.10 -24.05 13.37
C PRO A 558 -1.95 -24.78 12.02
N PRO A 559 -1.07 -24.32 11.12
CA PRO A 559 -0.77 -25.05 9.90
C PRO A 559 -0.42 -26.51 10.25
N GLY A 560 -0.87 -27.45 9.43
CA GLY A 560 -0.50 -28.86 9.62
C GLY A 560 1.01 -29.05 9.56
N ALA A 561 1.53 -30.16 10.10
CA ALA A 561 2.96 -30.51 10.04
C ALA A 561 3.44 -30.89 8.62
N GLU A 562 2.70 -30.50 7.58
CA GLU A 562 3.08 -30.69 6.19
C GLU A 562 4.35 -29.88 5.93
N ALA A 563 5.39 -30.55 5.47
CA ALA A 563 6.64 -29.89 5.14
C ALA A 563 6.41 -28.89 4.01
N LEU A 564 6.93 -27.67 4.18
CA LEU A 564 7.01 -26.73 3.07
C LEU A 564 7.85 -27.37 1.94
N PRO A 565 7.54 -27.07 0.66
CA PRO A 565 8.38 -27.53 -0.44
C PRO A 565 9.84 -27.12 -0.20
N ALA A 566 10.78 -28.07 -0.31
CA ALA A 566 12.20 -27.81 -0.04
C ALA A 566 12.78 -26.74 -1.00
N ASP A 567 12.19 -26.61 -2.19
CA ASP A 567 12.53 -25.66 -3.24
C ASP A 567 11.66 -24.39 -3.24
N LEU A 568 10.83 -24.16 -2.19
CA LEU A 568 9.92 -23.01 -2.12
C LEU A 568 10.63 -21.67 -2.33
N PHE A 569 11.86 -21.56 -1.81
CA PHE A 569 12.75 -20.43 -2.03
C PHE A 569 14.10 -20.94 -2.55
N PRO A 570 14.71 -20.26 -3.54
CA PRO A 570 15.99 -20.68 -4.10
C PRO A 570 17.10 -20.53 -3.04
N VAL A 571 18.22 -21.23 -3.25
CA VAL A 571 19.38 -21.13 -2.36
C VAL A 571 20.03 -19.75 -2.47
N ILE A 572 20.12 -19.25 -3.70
CA ILE A 572 20.62 -17.92 -4.06
C ILE A 572 19.56 -17.26 -4.94
N VAL A 573 19.24 -16.00 -4.68
CA VAL A 573 18.31 -15.24 -5.51
C VAL A 573 19.09 -14.49 -6.58
N PRO A 574 18.75 -14.62 -7.87
CA PRO A 574 19.38 -13.82 -8.90
C PRO A 574 18.89 -12.37 -8.79
N ASN A 575 19.79 -11.42 -9.10
CA ASN A 575 19.45 -10.01 -9.19
C ASN A 575 20.18 -9.36 -10.37
N GLN A 576 19.86 -8.09 -10.63
CA GLN A 576 20.45 -7.33 -11.74
C GLN A 576 21.62 -6.43 -11.31
N LEU A 577 22.12 -6.57 -10.07
CA LEU A 577 23.21 -5.76 -9.55
C LEU A 577 24.54 -6.14 -10.21
N PRO A 578 25.50 -5.22 -10.36
CA PRO A 578 26.87 -5.62 -10.63
C PRO A 578 27.42 -6.47 -9.47
N LEU A 579 28.39 -7.34 -9.77
CA LEU A 579 29.19 -8.01 -8.72
C LEU A 579 30.30 -7.05 -8.30
N ARG A 580 30.48 -6.84 -7.00
CA ARG A 580 31.50 -5.93 -6.46
C ARG A 580 32.51 -6.67 -5.62
N LEU A 581 33.76 -6.25 -5.76
CA LEU A 581 34.87 -6.66 -4.90
C LEU A 581 35.27 -5.45 -4.05
N GLY A 582 35.02 -5.56 -2.75
CA GLY A 582 35.40 -4.52 -1.79
C GLY A 582 34.39 -3.39 -1.53
N ALA A 583 33.14 -3.50 -2.00
CA ALA A 583 32.06 -2.55 -1.67
C ALA A 583 30.69 -3.22 -1.75
N ASP A 584 29.68 -2.62 -1.12
CA ASP A 584 28.29 -3.06 -1.21
C ASP A 584 27.58 -2.56 -2.48
N SER A 585 26.29 -2.89 -2.68
CA SER A 585 25.51 -2.47 -3.86
C SER A 585 25.27 -0.96 -3.99
N ASN A 586 25.52 -0.17 -2.95
CA ASN A 586 25.47 1.31 -2.99
C ASN A 586 26.85 1.94 -3.20
N GLY A 587 27.92 1.14 -3.14
CA GLY A 587 29.31 1.61 -3.24
C GLY A 587 29.87 2.03 -1.88
N GLU A 588 29.19 1.65 -0.80
CA GLU A 588 29.51 1.91 0.59
C GLU A 588 30.06 0.64 1.27
N ASN A 589 30.22 0.67 2.61
CA ASN A 589 30.78 -0.44 3.41
C ASN A 589 32.08 -1.00 2.83
N ARG A 590 32.94 -0.08 2.38
CA ARG A 590 34.13 -0.35 1.59
C ARG A 590 35.18 -1.12 2.38
N PHE A 591 35.84 -2.07 1.71
CA PHE A 591 36.99 -2.77 2.26
C PHE A 591 38.16 -1.82 2.47
N LEU A 592 38.80 -1.93 3.63
CA LEU A 592 40.02 -1.22 3.97
C LEU A 592 41.14 -2.24 4.10
N GLY A 593 42.03 -2.30 3.12
CA GLY A 593 43.12 -3.28 3.09
C GLY A 593 43.50 -3.72 1.69
N ASP A 594 44.29 -4.80 1.61
CA ASP A 594 44.75 -5.35 0.35
C ASP A 594 43.95 -6.63 0.01
N LEU A 595 43.49 -6.76 -1.24
CA LEU A 595 42.70 -7.88 -1.74
C LEU A 595 43.43 -8.55 -2.90
N ALA A 596 43.61 -9.88 -2.82
CA ALA A 596 44.34 -10.68 -3.80
C ALA A 596 43.53 -11.91 -4.22
N GLN A 597 43.72 -12.32 -5.47
CA GLN A 597 43.17 -13.56 -6.04
C GLN A 597 41.66 -13.78 -5.76
N PRO A 598 40.79 -12.78 -5.99
CA PRO A 598 39.35 -13.00 -5.87
C PRO A 598 38.90 -14.02 -6.91
N VAL A 599 38.14 -15.02 -6.47
CA VAL A 599 37.59 -16.07 -7.34
C VAL A 599 36.13 -16.34 -6.99
N VAL A 600 35.35 -16.65 -8.03
CA VAL A 600 33.95 -17.07 -7.91
C VAL A 600 33.73 -18.33 -8.75
N PHE A 601 33.05 -19.32 -8.16
CA PHE A 601 32.56 -20.53 -8.84
C PHE A 601 31.04 -20.60 -8.77
N SER A 602 30.40 -21.20 -9.77
CA SER A 602 28.96 -21.49 -9.85
C SER A 602 28.57 -22.84 -9.20
N ARG A 603 29.50 -23.44 -8.45
CA ARG A 603 29.29 -24.63 -7.61
C ARG A 603 29.93 -24.43 -6.23
N ALA A 604 29.52 -25.24 -5.26
CA ALA A 604 30.27 -25.36 -4.01
C ALA A 604 31.56 -26.17 -4.26
N LEU A 605 32.71 -25.61 -3.92
CA LEU A 605 33.95 -26.36 -3.77
C LEU A 605 33.91 -27.23 -2.50
N THR A 606 34.56 -28.39 -2.55
CA THR A 606 34.78 -29.23 -1.37
C THR A 606 35.82 -28.61 -0.44
N ALA A 607 35.87 -29.06 0.82
CA ALA A 607 36.86 -28.57 1.78
C ALA A 607 38.30 -28.77 1.30
N ASP A 608 38.60 -29.91 0.65
CA ASP A 608 39.93 -30.18 0.08
C ASP A 608 40.25 -29.25 -1.09
N GLU A 609 39.28 -28.93 -1.94
CA GLU A 609 39.45 -27.97 -3.04
C GLU A 609 39.69 -26.54 -2.50
N VAL A 610 38.99 -26.13 -1.45
CA VAL A 610 39.22 -24.83 -0.78
C VAL A 610 40.59 -24.80 -0.08
N GLY A 611 41.00 -25.92 0.52
CA GLY A 611 42.34 -26.10 1.09
C GLY A 611 43.43 -25.95 0.02
N ALA A 612 43.28 -26.64 -1.11
CA ALA A 612 44.19 -26.55 -2.24
C ALA A 612 44.25 -25.13 -2.83
N LEU A 613 43.11 -24.43 -2.90
CA LEU A 613 43.03 -23.03 -3.33
C LEU A 613 43.82 -22.11 -2.39
N ALA A 614 43.68 -22.29 -1.07
CA ALA A 614 44.43 -21.55 -0.07
C ALA A 614 45.94 -21.86 -0.13
N GLU A 615 46.34 -23.11 -0.33
CA GLU A 615 47.75 -23.51 -0.31
C GLU A 615 48.50 -23.24 -1.62
N SER A 616 47.85 -23.49 -2.76
CA SER A 616 48.51 -23.52 -4.08
C SER A 616 47.90 -22.57 -5.13
N GLY A 617 46.80 -21.87 -4.80
CA GLY A 617 46.07 -21.04 -5.77
C GLY A 617 45.19 -21.88 -6.71
N LEU A 618 44.80 -21.33 -7.86
CA LEU A 618 43.82 -21.99 -8.74
C LEU A 618 44.27 -23.35 -9.28
N GLY A 619 45.56 -23.57 -9.56
CA GLY A 619 46.08 -24.87 -10.00
C GLY A 619 45.19 -25.58 -11.03
N GLY A 620 44.74 -26.80 -10.71
CA GLY A 620 43.80 -27.58 -11.52
C GLY A 620 42.38 -26.99 -11.64
N LEU A 621 41.93 -26.22 -10.65
CA LEU A 621 40.62 -25.53 -10.65
C LEU A 621 40.52 -24.44 -11.73
N SER A 622 41.64 -24.01 -12.32
CA SER A 622 41.64 -23.09 -13.47
C SER A 622 40.89 -23.64 -14.70
N LYS A 623 40.71 -24.96 -14.79
CA LYS A 623 39.99 -25.65 -15.88
C LYS A 623 38.58 -26.08 -15.49
N ASP A 624 38.14 -25.73 -14.28
CA ASP A 624 36.82 -26.08 -13.81
C ASP A 624 35.75 -25.36 -14.65
N PRO A 625 34.80 -26.07 -15.28
CA PRO A 625 33.73 -25.43 -16.05
C PRO A 625 32.81 -24.54 -15.20
N ALA A 626 32.81 -24.72 -13.88
CA ALA A 626 32.06 -23.89 -12.94
C ALA A 626 32.84 -22.64 -12.49
N LEU A 627 34.11 -22.46 -12.88
CA LEU A 627 34.83 -21.22 -12.60
C LEU A 627 34.16 -20.06 -13.36
N VAL A 628 33.66 -19.07 -12.62
CA VAL A 628 32.97 -17.89 -13.18
C VAL A 628 33.98 -16.75 -13.40
N GLY A 629 34.83 -16.52 -12.41
CA GLY A 629 35.80 -15.43 -12.45
C GLY A 629 37.02 -15.70 -11.59
N ALA A 630 38.17 -15.28 -12.10
CA ALA A 630 39.47 -15.33 -11.42
C ALA A 630 40.28 -14.08 -11.81
N TRP A 631 39.95 -12.93 -11.23
CA TRP A 631 40.46 -11.63 -11.70
C TRP A 631 41.96 -11.46 -11.46
N THR A 632 42.70 -11.14 -12.53
CA THR A 632 44.16 -10.95 -12.49
C THR A 632 44.51 -9.52 -12.13
N LEU A 633 44.77 -9.29 -10.85
CA LEU A 633 44.95 -7.96 -10.27
C LEU A 633 46.29 -7.27 -10.61
N GLY A 634 47.19 -7.95 -11.33
CA GLY A 634 48.49 -7.39 -11.76
C GLY A 634 48.49 -6.79 -13.16
N ASP A 635 47.48 -7.09 -13.98
CA ASP A 635 47.47 -6.78 -15.42
C ASP A 635 46.42 -5.71 -15.73
N GLN A 636 46.50 -4.56 -15.06
CA GLN A 636 45.52 -3.48 -15.27
C GLN A 636 45.64 -2.91 -16.70
N GLN A 637 44.55 -2.96 -17.46
CA GLN A 637 44.45 -2.46 -18.83
C GLN A 637 43.35 -1.42 -18.91
N ALA A 638 43.71 -0.14 -19.09
CA ALA A 638 42.74 0.96 -19.21
C ALA A 638 41.65 0.93 -18.11
N GLU A 639 42.08 0.83 -16.85
CA GLU A 639 41.21 0.73 -15.64
C GLU A 639 40.46 -0.60 -15.44
N LEU A 640 40.67 -1.58 -16.31
CA LEU A 640 40.10 -2.92 -16.18
C LEU A 640 41.12 -3.92 -15.63
N PHE A 641 40.68 -4.79 -14.75
CA PHE A 641 41.38 -5.99 -14.29
C PHE A 641 40.78 -7.21 -15.01
N PRO A 642 41.54 -7.87 -15.88
CA PRO A 642 41.02 -8.94 -16.72
C PRO A 642 40.47 -10.12 -15.92
N ASN A 643 39.41 -10.73 -16.46
CA ASN A 643 39.01 -12.09 -16.09
C ASN A 643 39.40 -13.05 -17.22
N PRO A 644 40.38 -13.95 -17.02
CA PRO A 644 40.86 -14.86 -18.08
C PRO A 644 39.81 -15.91 -18.49
N VAL A 645 38.76 -16.10 -17.70
CA VAL A 645 37.65 -17.02 -17.98
C VAL A 645 36.69 -16.44 -19.01
N ASP A 646 36.41 -15.15 -18.89
CA ASP A 646 35.48 -14.42 -19.74
C ASP A 646 35.81 -12.93 -19.71
N ALA A 647 36.27 -12.40 -20.84
CA ALA A 647 36.70 -11.01 -20.96
C ALA A 647 35.56 -10.01 -20.69
N ASP A 648 34.30 -10.39 -20.94
CA ASP A 648 33.13 -9.55 -20.68
C ASP A 648 32.86 -9.36 -19.18
N LEU A 649 33.49 -10.19 -18.34
CA LEU A 649 33.42 -10.10 -16.88
C LEU A 649 34.69 -9.48 -16.27
N SER A 650 35.45 -8.70 -17.04
CA SER A 650 36.58 -7.93 -16.50
C SER A 650 36.09 -6.95 -15.42
N ALA A 651 36.88 -6.80 -14.35
CA ALA A 651 36.52 -5.93 -13.24
C ALA A 651 37.03 -4.50 -13.47
N LYS A 652 36.13 -3.53 -13.47
CA LYS A 652 36.46 -2.11 -13.61
C LYS A 652 36.77 -1.49 -12.26
N ALA A 653 37.85 -0.71 -12.18
CA ALA A 653 38.09 0.15 -11.03
C ALA A 653 37.04 1.28 -10.95
N VAL A 654 36.42 1.44 -9.78
CA VAL A 654 35.55 2.59 -9.46
C VAL A 654 36.19 3.35 -8.31
N GLY A 655 36.59 4.60 -8.55
CA GLY A 655 37.39 5.37 -7.60
C GLY A 655 38.88 5.01 -7.64
N HIS A 656 39.61 5.34 -6.58
CA HIS A 656 41.06 5.11 -6.53
C HIS A 656 41.40 3.73 -5.98
N VAL A 657 42.23 2.99 -6.73
CA VAL A 657 42.77 1.69 -6.35
C VAL A 657 44.25 1.62 -6.75
N GLU A 658 45.07 0.95 -5.94
CA GLU A 658 46.51 0.82 -6.17
C GLU A 658 46.90 -0.66 -6.31
N VAL A 659 47.72 -1.00 -7.31
CA VAL A 659 48.27 -2.37 -7.45
C VAL A 659 49.48 -2.53 -6.54
N VAL A 660 49.44 -3.52 -5.64
CA VAL A 660 50.49 -3.80 -4.65
C VAL A 660 50.94 -5.26 -4.71
N ASP A 661 51.98 -5.62 -3.96
CA ASP A 661 52.40 -7.01 -3.83
C ASP A 661 51.47 -7.77 -2.87
N GLY A 662 51.05 -8.96 -3.30
CA GLY A 662 50.21 -9.88 -2.54
C GLY A 662 50.93 -11.20 -2.23
N PRO A 663 50.27 -12.12 -1.50
CA PRO A 663 50.91 -13.33 -0.99
C PRO A 663 51.35 -14.30 -2.10
N LYS A 664 50.73 -14.22 -3.28
CA LYS A 664 50.98 -15.09 -4.44
C LYS A 664 50.88 -14.35 -5.78
N GLY A 665 51.40 -13.13 -5.85
CA GLY A 665 51.37 -12.29 -7.05
C GLY A 665 51.05 -10.85 -6.72
N LYS A 666 50.20 -10.22 -7.53
CA LYS A 666 49.71 -8.85 -7.29
C LYS A 666 48.37 -8.86 -6.56
N ALA A 667 48.16 -7.81 -5.78
CA ALA A 667 46.92 -7.49 -5.08
C ALA A 667 46.47 -6.08 -5.47
N VAL A 668 45.24 -5.74 -5.11
CA VAL A 668 44.76 -4.35 -5.14
C VAL A 668 44.58 -3.86 -3.72
N ARG A 669 45.15 -2.69 -3.43
CA ARG A 669 44.89 -1.93 -2.21
C ARG A 669 43.61 -1.11 -2.37
N LEU A 670 42.71 -1.30 -1.42
CA LEU A 670 41.46 -0.58 -1.26
C LEU A 670 41.60 0.31 -0.02
N SER A 671 41.82 1.61 -0.23
CA SER A 671 42.00 2.61 0.83
C SER A 671 40.67 3.14 1.40
N GLY A 672 39.54 2.61 0.93
CA GLY A 672 38.22 3.20 1.14
C GLY A 672 37.85 4.26 0.08
N GLU A 673 38.74 4.59 -0.85
CA GLU A 673 38.47 5.55 -1.94
C GLU A 673 38.01 4.90 -3.25
N GLY A 674 38.07 3.57 -3.34
CA GLY A 674 37.64 2.83 -4.52
C GLY A 674 37.40 1.35 -4.26
N TYR A 675 36.86 0.67 -5.27
CA TYR A 675 36.53 -0.76 -5.30
C TYR A 675 36.55 -1.28 -6.74
N LEU A 676 36.33 -2.59 -6.93
CA LEU A 676 36.22 -3.17 -8.27
C LEU A 676 34.78 -3.60 -8.57
N GLU A 677 34.32 -3.33 -9.79
CA GLU A 677 32.96 -3.61 -10.24
C GLU A 677 32.96 -4.48 -11.51
N ILE A 678 32.16 -5.54 -11.49
CA ILE A 678 31.94 -6.44 -12.62
C ILE A 678 30.50 -6.26 -13.08
N ALA A 679 30.34 -6.00 -14.38
CA ALA A 679 29.03 -5.80 -14.98
C ALA A 679 28.11 -7.01 -14.73
N ASN A 680 26.81 -6.74 -14.58
CA ASN A 680 25.84 -7.81 -14.45
C ASN A 680 25.78 -8.66 -15.73
N ALA A 681 25.77 -9.98 -15.57
CA ALA A 681 25.69 -10.95 -16.67
C ALA A 681 25.07 -12.27 -16.19
N PRO A 682 24.56 -13.12 -17.10
CA PRO A 682 24.01 -14.43 -16.74
C PRO A 682 24.98 -15.31 -15.93
N LYS A 683 26.28 -15.27 -16.23
CA LYS A 683 27.31 -16.09 -15.55
C LYS A 683 27.54 -15.72 -14.08
N VAL A 684 27.25 -14.48 -13.68
CA VAL A 684 27.32 -14.04 -12.27
C VAL A 684 25.94 -14.02 -11.61
N SER A 685 24.88 -14.42 -12.31
CA SER A 685 23.50 -14.52 -11.79
C SER A 685 23.26 -15.92 -11.23
N LEU A 686 24.00 -16.27 -10.17
CA LEU A 686 23.97 -17.60 -9.56
C LEU A 686 22.67 -17.83 -8.79
N THR A 687 22.14 -19.05 -8.85
CA THR A 687 20.83 -19.39 -8.25
C THR A 687 20.84 -20.63 -7.36
N HIS A 688 21.75 -21.58 -7.61
CA HIS A 688 21.73 -22.90 -6.95
C HIS A 688 22.90 -23.09 -5.98
N ALA A 689 24.12 -22.70 -6.38
CA ALA A 689 25.32 -22.91 -5.60
C ALA A 689 26.38 -21.86 -5.97
N CYS A 690 27.31 -21.59 -5.05
CA CYS A 690 28.49 -20.80 -5.36
C CYS A 690 29.66 -21.08 -4.42
N THR A 691 30.86 -20.66 -4.84
CA THR A 691 31.99 -20.44 -3.95
C THR A 691 32.57 -19.06 -4.22
N MET A 692 32.83 -18.33 -3.14
CA MET A 692 33.51 -17.05 -3.13
C MET A 692 34.80 -17.22 -2.33
N ALA A 693 35.94 -16.82 -2.87
CA ALA A 693 37.19 -16.85 -2.11
C ALA A 693 38.11 -15.69 -2.50
N ALA A 694 38.93 -15.25 -1.55
CA ALA A 694 39.98 -14.26 -1.78
C ALA A 694 41.07 -14.38 -0.70
N TRP A 695 42.25 -13.88 -1.02
CA TRP A 695 43.21 -13.45 -0.01
C TRP A 695 42.90 -12.02 0.40
N ILE A 696 42.86 -11.75 1.70
CA ILE A 696 42.66 -10.41 2.24
C ILE A 696 43.73 -10.07 3.29
N CYS A 697 44.13 -8.81 3.32
CA CYS A 697 44.96 -8.21 4.36
C CYS A 697 44.21 -6.99 4.89
N PRO A 698 43.27 -7.18 5.83
CA PRO A 698 42.43 -6.08 6.31
C PRO A 698 43.24 -5.10 7.15
N LYS A 699 42.83 -3.84 7.18
CA LYS A 699 43.21 -2.88 8.22
C LYS A 699 42.28 -3.03 9.42
N VAL A 700 42.25 -2.03 10.29
CA VAL A 700 41.19 -1.92 11.29
C VAL A 700 39.88 -1.59 10.57
N LEU A 701 38.91 -2.50 10.66
CA LEU A 701 37.61 -2.37 10.00
C LEU A 701 36.59 -1.74 10.95
N PRO A 702 35.57 -1.04 10.42
CA PRO A 702 34.51 -0.45 11.26
C PRO A 702 33.67 -1.53 11.96
N PRO A 703 32.88 -1.19 13.00
CA PRO A 703 32.02 -2.15 13.70
C PRO A 703 31.10 -2.97 12.78
N GLY A 704 30.60 -2.36 11.70
CA GLY A 704 29.78 -3.02 10.69
C GLY A 704 30.54 -4.01 9.79
N GLY A 705 31.86 -4.09 9.89
CA GLY A 705 32.73 -4.81 8.97
C GLY A 705 32.80 -4.13 7.60
N ALA A 706 33.34 -4.84 6.63
CA ALA A 706 33.45 -4.41 5.24
C ALA A 706 33.25 -5.56 4.24
N ARG A 707 32.82 -5.23 3.02
CA ARG A 707 32.53 -6.20 1.95
C ARG A 707 33.80 -6.78 1.35
N ILE A 708 33.79 -8.07 1.00
CA ILE A 708 34.87 -8.71 0.24
C ILE A 708 34.39 -9.01 -1.17
N ILE A 709 33.33 -9.81 -1.30
CA ILE A 709 32.64 -10.14 -2.56
C ILE A 709 31.15 -9.95 -2.32
N ASP A 710 30.50 -9.08 -3.08
CA ASP A 710 29.10 -8.71 -2.86
C ASP A 710 28.33 -8.64 -4.18
N LYS A 711 27.24 -9.41 -4.27
CA LYS A 711 26.19 -9.25 -5.28
C LYS A 711 24.83 -9.30 -4.61
N THR A 712 24.64 -8.57 -3.53
CA THR A 712 23.41 -8.50 -2.73
C THR A 712 22.99 -7.05 -2.57
N GLN A 713 21.68 -6.77 -2.67
CA GLN A 713 21.16 -5.44 -2.39
C GLN A 713 21.30 -5.13 -0.89
N VAL A 714 21.85 -3.96 -0.57
CA VAL A 714 21.99 -3.51 0.83
C VAL A 714 20.69 -3.68 1.60
N GLY A 715 20.78 -4.29 2.79
CA GLY A 715 19.64 -4.52 3.68
C GLY A 715 18.81 -5.76 3.35
N THR A 716 19.20 -6.57 2.36
CA THR A 716 18.50 -7.78 1.95
C THR A 716 19.43 -9.01 1.93
N SER A 717 18.86 -10.18 1.61
CA SER A 717 19.57 -11.43 1.34
C SER A 717 19.46 -11.87 -0.13
N ASN A 718 19.11 -10.94 -1.05
CA ASN A 718 18.75 -11.25 -2.43
C ASN A 718 19.96 -11.51 -3.35
N GLY A 719 20.82 -12.45 -3.00
CA GLY A 719 22.03 -12.72 -3.77
C GLY A 719 23.00 -13.61 -3.02
N TYR A 720 24.27 -13.30 -3.17
CA TYR A 720 25.36 -13.93 -2.42
C TYR A 720 26.36 -12.87 -1.98
N LEU A 721 26.87 -13.03 -0.76
CA LEU A 721 27.80 -12.11 -0.14
C LEU A 721 28.78 -12.84 0.77
N LEU A 722 30.04 -12.42 0.74
CA LEU A 722 31.07 -12.71 1.72
C LEU A 722 31.64 -11.39 2.25
N ASP A 723 31.54 -11.18 3.56
CA ASP A 723 32.04 -9.98 4.24
C ASP A 723 32.72 -10.28 5.57
N THR A 724 33.12 -9.22 6.27
CA THR A 724 33.84 -9.28 7.55
C THR A 724 33.00 -8.92 8.80
N CYS A 725 31.68 -8.91 8.68
CA CYS A 725 30.80 -8.41 9.75
C CYS A 725 30.58 -9.44 10.89
N PRO A 726 30.61 -9.01 12.17
CA PRO A 726 31.02 -7.69 12.65
C PRO A 726 32.54 -7.53 12.68
N SER A 727 33.01 -6.30 12.41
CA SER A 727 34.43 -5.91 12.41
C SER A 727 35.35 -6.79 11.56
N ASN A 728 36.07 -7.70 12.21
CA ASN A 728 37.11 -8.55 11.61
C ASN A 728 36.68 -10.03 11.66
N SER A 729 35.37 -10.28 11.58
CA SER A 729 34.78 -11.61 11.52
C SER A 729 34.69 -12.11 10.08
N LEU A 730 34.01 -13.22 9.83
CA LEU A 730 33.58 -13.64 8.50
C LEU A 730 32.09 -13.90 8.52
N ARG A 731 31.40 -13.48 7.46
CA ARG A 731 29.98 -13.78 7.29
C ARG A 731 29.62 -14.03 5.83
N LEU A 732 28.86 -15.10 5.63
CA LEU A 732 28.17 -15.45 4.39
C LEU A 732 26.71 -15.01 4.51
N ILE A 733 26.16 -14.41 3.46
CA ILE A 733 24.72 -14.16 3.32
C ILE A 733 24.26 -14.70 1.97
N VAL A 734 23.19 -15.49 2.00
CA VAL A 734 22.41 -15.95 0.85
C VAL A 734 20.92 -15.93 1.21
N GLU A 735 20.03 -16.26 0.27
CA GLU A 735 18.59 -16.28 0.53
C GLU A 735 18.18 -17.23 1.67
N ARG A 736 18.92 -18.34 1.86
CA ARG A 736 18.68 -19.28 2.97
C ARG A 736 18.99 -18.70 4.35
N GLY A 737 19.81 -17.65 4.44
CA GLY A 737 20.12 -17.00 5.72
C GLY A 737 21.56 -16.51 5.78
N SER A 738 22.03 -16.29 7.01
CA SER A 738 23.40 -15.84 7.26
C SER A 738 24.18 -16.85 8.11
N LEU A 739 25.43 -17.11 7.72
CA LEU A 739 26.38 -17.90 8.49
C LEU A 739 27.53 -16.99 8.91
N GLY A 740 27.80 -16.89 10.21
CA GLY A 740 28.86 -16.05 10.77
C GLY A 740 29.91 -16.86 11.53
N HIS A 741 31.14 -16.35 11.55
CA HIS A 741 32.24 -16.89 12.34
C HIS A 741 33.12 -15.75 12.88
N ALA A 742 33.40 -15.73 14.18
CA ALA A 742 34.30 -14.77 14.80
C ALA A 742 35.77 -15.06 14.43
N ALA A 743 36.15 -14.68 13.20
CA ALA A 743 37.45 -15.01 12.63
C ALA A 743 38.63 -14.28 13.30
N ASN A 744 38.37 -13.13 13.93
CA ASN A 744 39.40 -12.28 14.56
C ASN A 744 40.58 -12.01 13.60
N LEU A 745 40.27 -11.63 12.36
CA LEU A 745 41.28 -11.33 11.34
C LEU A 745 42.23 -10.24 11.86
N VAL A 746 43.53 -10.56 11.90
CA VAL A 746 44.54 -9.65 12.43
C VAL A 746 44.82 -8.56 11.39
N PRO A 747 44.74 -7.27 11.75
CA PRO A 747 45.11 -6.20 10.85
C PRO A 747 46.53 -6.36 10.31
N ASP A 748 46.73 -5.99 9.05
CA ASP A 748 48.02 -6.06 8.36
C ASP A 748 48.59 -7.48 8.18
N GLN A 749 47.76 -8.52 8.33
CA GLN A 749 48.12 -9.90 8.06
C GLN A 749 47.26 -10.52 6.96
N TRP A 750 47.92 -11.23 6.05
CA TRP A 750 47.24 -11.97 4.99
C TRP A 750 46.51 -13.19 5.54
N ALA A 751 45.25 -13.33 5.17
CA ALA A 751 44.45 -14.52 5.40
C ALA A 751 43.71 -14.91 4.12
N HIS A 752 43.62 -16.21 3.85
CA HIS A 752 42.73 -16.73 2.81
C HIS A 752 41.34 -16.95 3.40
N VAL A 753 40.32 -16.36 2.80
CA VAL A 753 38.94 -16.46 3.26
C VAL A 753 38.08 -17.00 2.13
N ALA A 754 37.17 -17.91 2.47
CA ALA A 754 36.23 -18.44 1.49
C ALA A 754 34.87 -18.75 2.10
N ALA A 755 33.86 -18.76 1.26
CA ALA A 755 32.51 -19.20 1.57
C ALA A 755 31.98 -20.09 0.46
N THR A 756 31.33 -21.20 0.82
CA THR A 756 30.66 -22.10 -0.14
C THR A 756 29.18 -22.20 0.21
N VAL A 757 28.32 -22.25 -0.80
CA VAL A 757 26.92 -22.65 -0.66
C VAL A 757 26.60 -23.71 -1.72
N ALA A 758 26.09 -24.86 -1.30
CA ALA A 758 25.73 -25.98 -2.16
C ALA A 758 24.24 -25.96 -2.52
N ALA A 759 23.86 -26.72 -3.56
CA ALA A 759 22.49 -26.79 -4.06
C ALA A 759 21.49 -27.38 -3.04
N ASP A 760 21.96 -28.14 -2.07
CA ASP A 760 21.16 -28.66 -0.96
C ASP A 760 21.06 -27.69 0.23
N GLY A 761 21.57 -26.46 0.08
CA GLY A 761 21.59 -25.43 1.12
C GLY A 761 22.70 -25.61 2.16
N THR A 762 23.70 -26.45 1.91
CA THR A 762 24.89 -26.55 2.78
C THR A 762 25.78 -25.32 2.59
N GLU A 763 25.92 -24.53 3.63
CA GLU A 763 26.76 -23.34 3.74
C GLU A 763 28.01 -23.64 4.55
N ALA A 764 29.17 -23.10 4.15
CA ALA A 764 30.39 -23.17 4.96
C ALA A 764 31.27 -21.92 4.80
N LEU A 765 31.94 -21.54 5.88
CA LEU A 765 32.98 -20.52 5.92
C LEU A 765 34.33 -21.18 6.14
N TYR A 766 35.37 -20.64 5.50
CA TYR A 766 36.73 -21.14 5.58
C TYR A 766 37.71 -20.02 5.90
N LEU A 767 38.68 -20.33 6.76
CA LEU A 767 39.82 -19.48 7.08
C LEU A 767 41.11 -20.28 6.86
N ASN A 768 42.00 -19.75 6.03
CA ASN A 768 43.27 -20.37 5.65
C ASN A 768 43.11 -21.82 5.18
N GLY A 769 42.10 -22.07 4.34
CA GLY A 769 41.83 -23.37 3.73
C GLY A 769 41.07 -24.37 4.63
N LYS A 770 40.78 -24.01 5.88
CA LYS A 770 40.06 -24.89 6.83
C LYS A 770 38.64 -24.40 7.06
N ALA A 771 37.67 -25.31 7.08
CA ALA A 771 36.30 -24.99 7.44
C ALA A 771 36.24 -24.54 8.91
N VAL A 772 35.67 -23.36 9.15
CA VAL A 772 35.53 -22.75 10.49
C VAL A 772 34.08 -22.61 10.95
N ALA A 773 33.13 -22.70 10.01
CA ALA A 773 31.71 -22.82 10.29
C ALA A 773 31.02 -23.59 9.16
N THR A 774 30.00 -24.38 9.49
CA THR A 774 29.18 -25.11 8.51
C THR A 774 27.75 -25.21 9.03
N GLN A 775 26.78 -25.01 8.14
CA GLN A 775 25.37 -25.16 8.45
C GLN A 775 24.60 -25.61 7.21
N GLN A 776 23.69 -26.56 7.33
CA GLN A 776 22.78 -26.94 6.25
C GLN A 776 21.40 -26.36 6.53
N ARG A 777 20.82 -25.65 5.55
CA ARG A 777 19.47 -25.09 5.62
C ARG A 777 18.61 -25.59 4.47
N THR A 778 17.56 -26.32 4.81
CA THR A 778 16.56 -26.79 3.83
C THR A 778 15.55 -25.71 3.47
N THR A 779 15.35 -24.73 4.35
CA THR A 779 14.42 -23.60 4.19
C THR A 779 15.12 -22.28 4.55
N SER A 780 14.53 -21.13 4.22
CA SER A 780 15.12 -19.86 4.66
C SER A 780 14.97 -19.70 6.18
N GLN A 781 16.00 -19.15 6.82
CA GLN A 781 16.04 -18.90 8.27
C GLN A 781 14.83 -18.10 8.77
N GLU A 782 14.37 -17.13 7.96
CA GLU A 782 13.16 -16.34 8.25
C GLU A 782 11.94 -17.25 8.41
N VAL A 783 11.71 -18.15 7.46
CA VAL A 783 10.58 -19.09 7.45
C VAL A 783 10.69 -20.12 8.58
N GLU A 784 11.89 -20.64 8.84
CA GLU A 784 12.15 -21.59 9.92
C GLU A 784 11.79 -21.01 11.30
N SER A 785 12.21 -19.77 11.57
CA SER A 785 11.94 -19.12 12.85
C SER A 785 10.47 -18.67 12.99
N LEU A 786 9.80 -18.38 11.87
CA LEU A 786 8.48 -17.76 11.85
C LEU A 786 7.40 -18.65 12.49
N ALA A 787 7.44 -19.97 12.28
CA ALA A 787 6.47 -20.89 12.87
C ALA A 787 6.49 -20.82 14.42
N ALA A 788 7.68 -20.78 15.02
CA ALA A 788 7.83 -20.68 16.48
C ALA A 788 7.36 -19.33 17.02
N ARG A 789 7.70 -18.23 16.33
CA ARG A 789 7.25 -16.87 16.69
C ARG A 789 5.74 -16.75 16.64
N VAL A 790 5.11 -17.23 15.57
CA VAL A 790 3.64 -17.24 15.44
C VAL A 790 2.97 -18.17 16.45
N ALA A 791 3.60 -19.29 16.83
CA ALA A 791 3.12 -20.13 17.92
C ALA A 791 3.14 -19.38 19.27
N LYS A 792 4.20 -18.61 19.56
CA LYS A 792 4.26 -17.72 20.75
C LYS A 792 3.15 -16.68 20.71
N LEU A 793 2.93 -16.01 19.57
CA LEU A 793 1.84 -15.03 19.39
C LEU A 793 0.45 -15.64 19.56
N ARG A 794 0.24 -16.88 19.10
CA ARG A 794 -1.02 -17.61 19.33
C ARG A 794 -1.28 -17.84 20.82
N ALA A 795 -0.28 -18.30 21.56
CA ALA A 795 -0.40 -18.51 23.00
C ALA A 795 -0.61 -17.18 23.74
N PHE A 796 0.10 -16.13 23.34
CA PHE A 796 -0.08 -14.78 23.86
C PHE A 796 -1.50 -14.24 23.62
N HIS A 797 -2.02 -14.38 22.40
CA HIS A 797 -3.40 -14.01 22.07
C HIS A 797 -4.40 -14.75 22.95
N GLN A 798 -4.22 -16.05 23.19
CA GLN A 798 -5.10 -16.80 24.08
C GLN A 798 -5.09 -16.22 25.50
N ARG A 799 -3.91 -15.89 26.05
CA ARG A 799 -3.79 -15.25 27.36
C ARG A 799 -4.44 -13.86 27.41
N LEU A 800 -4.39 -13.09 26.32
CA LEU A 800 -5.11 -11.81 26.21
C LEU A 800 -6.64 -12.02 26.27
N GLU A 801 -7.18 -12.98 25.52
CA GLU A 801 -8.60 -13.33 25.56
C GLU A 801 -9.04 -13.75 26.98
N GLU A 802 -8.27 -14.63 27.63
CA GLU A 802 -8.53 -15.09 29.01
C GLU A 802 -8.45 -13.94 30.03
N ALA A 803 -7.63 -12.91 29.77
CA ALA A 803 -7.52 -11.71 30.59
C ALA A 803 -8.55 -10.62 30.26
N GLY A 804 -9.49 -10.85 29.32
CA GLY A 804 -10.48 -9.86 28.89
C GLY A 804 -9.91 -8.73 28.02
N LEU A 805 -8.77 -8.96 27.39
CA LEU A 805 -8.07 -8.04 26.49
C LEU A 805 -8.15 -8.47 25.01
N GLY A 806 -9.11 -9.34 24.65
CA GLY A 806 -9.27 -9.87 23.28
C GLY A 806 -9.59 -8.82 22.21
N ASP A 807 -10.17 -7.68 22.61
CA ASP A 807 -10.47 -6.54 21.75
C ASP A 807 -9.33 -5.49 21.72
N SER A 808 -8.18 -5.79 22.34
CA SER A 808 -7.04 -4.88 22.34
C SER A 808 -6.33 -4.84 21.00
N TYR A 809 -5.56 -3.77 20.77
CA TYR A 809 -4.66 -3.66 19.64
C TYR A 809 -3.70 -4.86 19.55
N GLU A 810 -3.08 -5.27 20.66
CA GLU A 810 -2.11 -6.37 20.69
C GLU A 810 -2.75 -7.71 20.32
N ALA A 811 -3.99 -7.96 20.76
CA ALA A 811 -4.74 -9.13 20.36
C ALA A 811 -5.05 -9.10 18.85
N ALA A 812 -5.49 -7.96 18.33
CA ALA A 812 -5.77 -7.80 16.91
C ALA A 812 -4.51 -7.96 16.03
N HIS A 813 -3.37 -7.40 16.45
CA HIS A 813 -2.09 -7.55 15.77
C HIS A 813 -1.61 -9.01 15.80
N ALA A 814 -1.63 -9.68 16.97
CA ALA A 814 -1.26 -11.08 17.09
C ALA A 814 -2.14 -11.98 16.20
N ARG A 815 -3.46 -11.72 16.18
CA ARG A 815 -4.43 -12.41 15.32
C ARG A 815 -4.10 -12.23 13.83
N LEU A 816 -3.78 -11.01 13.41
CA LEU A 816 -3.39 -10.73 12.03
C LEU A 816 -2.12 -11.49 11.63
N ALA A 817 -1.08 -11.50 12.47
CA ALA A 817 0.15 -12.27 12.21
C ALA A 817 -0.12 -13.77 12.04
N VAL A 818 -0.95 -14.34 12.93
CA VAL A 818 -1.38 -15.75 12.86
C VAL A 818 -2.16 -16.04 11.58
N GLN A 819 -3.05 -15.14 11.17
CA GLN A 819 -3.83 -15.27 9.93
C GLN A 819 -2.95 -15.16 8.68
N CYS A 820 -1.97 -14.25 8.64
CA CYS A 820 -1.05 -14.09 7.53
C CYS A 820 -0.22 -15.36 7.29
N LEU A 821 0.36 -15.97 8.34
CA LEU A 821 1.07 -17.23 8.18
C LEU A 821 0.14 -18.35 7.69
N SER A 822 -1.05 -18.49 8.30
CA SER A 822 -2.03 -19.51 7.89
C SER A 822 -2.44 -19.34 6.42
N THR A 823 -2.58 -18.09 5.96
CA THR A 823 -2.90 -17.74 4.57
C THR A 823 -1.75 -18.08 3.62
N ALA A 824 -0.50 -17.87 4.02
CA ALA A 824 0.67 -18.28 3.24
C ALA A 824 0.63 -19.80 2.96
N HIS A 825 0.38 -20.62 3.98
CA HIS A 825 0.23 -22.06 3.81
C HIS A 825 -0.99 -22.44 2.95
N ALA A 826 -2.13 -21.76 3.15
CA ALA A 826 -3.33 -21.99 2.34
C ALA A 826 -3.09 -21.71 0.85
N ARG A 827 -2.36 -20.63 0.53
CA ARG A 827 -1.96 -20.30 -0.84
C ARG A 827 -1.13 -21.43 -1.46
N LEU A 828 -0.08 -21.88 -0.77
CA LEU A 828 0.79 -22.94 -1.27
C LEU A 828 0.00 -24.24 -1.52
N LYS A 829 -0.93 -24.57 -0.63
CA LYS A 829 -1.84 -25.70 -0.81
C LYS A 829 -2.71 -25.54 -2.06
N LEU A 830 -3.32 -24.38 -2.26
CA LEU A 830 -4.16 -24.13 -3.44
C LEU A 830 -3.36 -24.14 -4.75
N LEU A 831 -2.10 -23.70 -4.73
CA LEU A 831 -1.17 -23.80 -5.86
C LEU A 831 -0.81 -25.26 -6.16
N ALA A 832 -0.53 -26.06 -5.13
CA ALA A 832 -0.24 -27.49 -5.28
C ALA A 832 -1.44 -28.28 -5.81
N GLU A 833 -2.66 -27.88 -5.42
CA GLU A 833 -3.92 -28.45 -5.90
C GLU A 833 -4.35 -27.93 -7.29
N GLY A 834 -3.61 -26.99 -7.89
CA GLY A 834 -3.95 -26.38 -9.18
C GLY A 834 -5.21 -25.50 -9.15
N LYS A 835 -5.64 -25.05 -7.96
CA LYS A 835 -6.80 -24.16 -7.77
C LYS A 835 -6.45 -22.69 -7.93
N LEU A 836 -5.17 -22.35 -7.79
CA LEU A 836 -4.63 -21.04 -8.15
C LEU A 836 -3.77 -21.16 -9.41
N THR A 837 -3.93 -20.21 -10.32
CA THR A 837 -3.07 -20.07 -11.48
C THR A 837 -1.67 -19.64 -11.02
N ARG A 838 -0.63 -20.32 -11.51
CA ARG A 838 0.76 -19.93 -11.25
C ARG A 838 1.12 -18.66 -12.04
N LEU A 839 1.87 -17.78 -11.40
CA LEU A 839 2.49 -16.62 -12.02
C LEU A 839 3.77 -17.02 -12.79
N PRO A 840 4.33 -16.14 -13.64
CA PRO A 840 5.69 -16.30 -14.15
C PRO A 840 6.69 -16.51 -13.01
N GLU A 841 7.75 -17.30 -13.23
CA GLU A 841 8.65 -17.79 -12.16
C GLU A 841 9.13 -16.71 -11.18
N ALA A 842 9.66 -15.59 -11.69
CA ALA A 842 10.12 -14.49 -10.85
C ALA A 842 9.00 -13.85 -10.02
N SER A 843 7.82 -13.66 -10.62
CA SER A 843 6.62 -13.13 -9.96
C SER A 843 6.05 -14.12 -8.96
N GLN A 844 6.07 -15.42 -9.25
CA GLN A 844 5.62 -16.48 -8.34
C GLN A 844 6.47 -16.50 -7.07
N TYR A 845 7.80 -16.51 -7.24
CA TYR A 845 8.74 -16.44 -6.12
C TYR A 845 8.52 -15.19 -5.28
N ALA A 846 8.44 -14.01 -5.91
CA ALA A 846 8.25 -12.76 -5.19
C ALA A 846 6.88 -12.70 -4.47
N ALA A 847 5.83 -13.20 -5.12
CA ALA A 847 4.50 -13.31 -4.53
C ALA A 847 4.52 -14.19 -3.29
N ASP A 848 5.04 -15.42 -3.38
CA ASP A 848 5.08 -16.35 -2.26
C ASP A 848 5.95 -15.80 -1.11
N LYS A 849 7.11 -15.20 -1.43
CA LYS A 849 7.96 -14.54 -0.43
C LYS A 849 7.23 -13.40 0.30
N SER A 850 6.43 -12.60 -0.41
CA SER A 850 5.69 -11.49 0.19
C SER A 850 4.72 -11.94 1.30
N TYR A 851 4.12 -13.13 1.18
CA TYR A 851 3.23 -13.67 2.22
C TYR A 851 3.97 -13.99 3.52
N PHE A 852 5.12 -14.67 3.42
CA PHE A 852 5.94 -15.00 4.60
C PHE A 852 6.58 -13.75 5.21
N SER A 853 7.12 -12.86 4.37
CA SER A 853 7.71 -11.59 4.83
C SER A 853 6.69 -10.71 5.55
N THR A 854 5.43 -10.70 5.11
CA THR A 854 4.36 -9.96 5.80
C THR A 854 4.13 -10.49 7.21
N ALA A 855 4.04 -11.81 7.38
CA ALA A 855 3.88 -12.42 8.70
C ALA A 855 5.11 -12.18 9.60
N ALA A 856 6.33 -12.23 9.05
CA ALA A 856 7.55 -11.92 9.77
C ALA A 856 7.59 -10.45 10.24
N LYS A 857 7.28 -9.50 9.36
CA LYS A 857 7.19 -8.06 9.69
C LYS A 857 6.18 -7.81 10.83
N LEU A 858 5.00 -8.42 10.77
CA LEU A 858 4.00 -8.31 11.84
C LEU A 858 4.53 -8.86 13.18
N CYS A 859 5.26 -9.97 13.15
CA CYS A 859 5.93 -10.48 14.35
C CYS A 859 6.98 -9.47 14.87
N ASP A 860 7.84 -8.94 13.99
CA ASP A 860 8.89 -7.97 14.36
C ASP A 860 8.29 -6.72 15.00
N GLY A 861 7.20 -6.23 14.42
CA GLY A 861 6.48 -5.06 14.86
C GLY A 861 5.87 -5.22 16.26
N LEU A 862 5.08 -6.28 16.44
CA LEU A 862 4.44 -6.55 17.71
C LEU A 862 5.46 -6.89 18.81
N GLU A 863 6.49 -7.69 18.51
CA GLU A 863 7.56 -8.01 19.48
C GLU A 863 8.31 -6.76 19.92
N ARG A 864 8.63 -5.84 18.99
CA ARG A 864 9.25 -4.55 19.30
C ARG A 864 8.35 -3.69 20.18
N LEU A 865 7.07 -3.61 19.86
CA LEU A 865 6.10 -2.87 20.68
C LEU A 865 6.02 -3.44 22.09
N LEU A 866 5.85 -4.76 22.22
CA LEU A 866 5.76 -5.43 23.51
C LEU A 866 7.04 -5.22 24.33
N LYS A 867 8.22 -5.26 23.69
CA LYS A 867 9.48 -4.95 24.37
C LYS A 867 9.50 -3.53 24.94
N SER A 868 8.86 -2.56 24.29
CA SER A 868 8.73 -1.20 24.85
C SER A 868 7.85 -1.12 26.11
N TYR A 869 7.10 -2.18 26.44
CA TYR A 869 6.23 -2.23 27.62
C TYR A 869 6.95 -2.70 28.88
N GLU A 870 8.12 -3.35 28.75
CA GLU A 870 8.90 -3.93 29.85
C GLU A 870 9.13 -2.95 31.01
N ASP A 871 9.54 -1.72 30.69
CA ASP A 871 9.82 -0.67 31.67
C ASP A 871 8.73 0.42 31.73
N SER A 872 7.54 0.14 31.19
CA SER A 872 6.47 1.14 31.12
C SER A 872 5.86 1.45 32.50
N ALA A 873 5.60 2.72 32.80
CA ALA A 873 4.85 3.11 34.00
C ALA A 873 3.32 2.90 33.86
N ASP A 874 2.83 2.58 32.65
CA ASP A 874 1.41 2.34 32.38
C ASP A 874 1.02 0.93 32.83
N ALA A 875 0.08 0.83 33.77
CA ALA A 875 -0.36 -0.43 34.36
C ALA A 875 -0.98 -1.41 33.33
N ARG A 876 -1.66 -0.90 32.29
CA ARG A 876 -2.19 -1.74 31.20
C ARG A 876 -1.05 -2.32 30.38
N LYS A 877 -0.06 -1.50 30.01
CA LYS A 877 1.11 -1.96 29.25
C LYS A 877 1.92 -3.00 30.02
N GLN A 878 2.15 -2.77 31.32
CA GLN A 878 2.79 -3.75 32.20
C GLN A 878 2.01 -5.06 32.26
N ARG A 879 0.69 -4.98 32.41
CA ARG A 879 -0.16 -6.18 32.40
C ARG A 879 -0.05 -6.95 31.08
N VAL A 880 -0.02 -6.26 29.95
CA VAL A 880 0.17 -6.88 28.63
C VAL A 880 1.56 -7.52 28.50
N TRP A 881 2.60 -6.86 29.03
CA TRP A 881 3.97 -7.40 29.07
C TRP A 881 4.06 -8.69 29.91
N GLU A 882 3.46 -8.74 31.10
CA GLU A 882 3.36 -9.96 31.91
C GLU A 882 2.72 -11.11 31.13
N LEU A 883 1.62 -10.83 30.41
CA LEU A 883 0.95 -11.82 29.57
C LEU A 883 1.83 -12.23 28.38
N TRP A 884 2.69 -11.35 27.85
CA TRP A 884 3.60 -11.68 26.76
C TRP A 884 4.72 -12.63 27.21
N GLU A 885 5.33 -12.34 28.36
CA GLU A 885 6.37 -13.19 28.96
C GLU A 885 5.81 -14.55 29.36
N GLY A 886 4.54 -14.58 29.80
CA GLY A 886 3.75 -15.80 30.00
C GLY A 886 3.91 -16.41 31.38
#